data_AF-A0A4R1HV43-F1
#
_entry.id   AF-A0A4R1HV43-F1
#
_cell.length_a   1.000
_cell.length_b   1.000
_cell.length_c   1.000
_cell.angle_alpha   90.00
_cell.angle_beta   90.00
_cell.angle_gamma   90.00
#
_symmetry.space_group_name_H-M   'P 1'
#
loop_
_entity.id
_entity.type
_entity.pdbx_description
1 polymer ?
#
loop_
_entity_poly.entity_id
_entity_poly.type
_entity_poly.pdbx_seq_one_letter_code
_entity_poly.pdbx_strand_id
1 'polypeptide(L)'
;MDVTFFDDKEEFPGLCPVCKQHGATARLRVEGVRYLGAPLEMAECLHCRTLYASSQSPVVGYDFPGFEENYWLNHVQSGAGISAMLEPLLAVAGGKGGRLLDIGCGFGFVGHFWETSGYGSAVGLETSLYGKIGREKLGTTIYPSYYAATPQIAGEKFDFVYSSEVIEHVPDPAAFIAEISQALSDEGILILTTPCADAVVPGASPPEVIAILSPGLHYFVTREEALRALLHDQGFAHVHIANSGTRLFAWASHVPLPEISSGFTHWEAYYDYLDKLSRNADPHVAGGALYRLVKDAVNRGQLDRASAALDRWVPLARSTYGIDFLAPRAIEQRFLAATGPANDAFPSWLGCGLLFYAHTASQLGGHPRLLADVVRSAIVIMQSEIAKFAQFAREPTHFLPLAKQLLDELDHAELPRPASDVRPQFVRAPTASLRGRTVALLCGYAPDGLPSPALLALCKAIARKGVETHVCLAVQAPVAQLAVAGLEDARTIAFRMNDSYDFGIWAAQLGVLPDVWNAERIIFANDSVILVNDAAFDDLMDAMSRDPSEFIALTDSITPVPHAQSYFFQLRGEALNDWRTRSFWAGLPSALDKQEVIDTCELVLTDLIGKNVNLRRNVIFSLEKTFPNSANDDLPTGNIPHFFWERLLLKGMPFIKAELLHSNPMNVRIDHWRHVVRGVGGNVKLATRHLKELDRTRGVPSLPAPPRRRPVKDMRNFLLGLLLGTARLERMREWNRGRRARRRQRRLAEKD
;
A
#
# COMPACT_ATOMS: atom_id res chain seq x y z
N MET A 1 26.62 17.63 -16.54
CA MET A 1 27.43 18.53 -15.72
C MET A 1 28.66 17.75 -15.33
N ASP A 2 29.83 18.26 -15.64
CA ASP A 2 31.11 17.57 -15.41
C ASP A 2 31.94 18.37 -14.41
N VAL A 3 32.48 17.69 -13.40
CA VAL A 3 33.24 18.32 -12.30
C VAL A 3 34.72 18.05 -12.49
N THR A 4 35.53 19.10 -12.54
CA THR A 4 36.99 19.03 -12.66
C THR A 4 37.64 19.76 -11.49
N PHE A 5 38.52 19.07 -10.76
CA PHE A 5 39.34 19.69 -9.71
C PHE A 5 40.65 20.21 -10.32
N PHE A 6 41.13 21.34 -9.80
CA PHE A 6 42.42 21.91 -10.20
C PHE A 6 43.54 21.44 -9.27
N ASP A 7 44.68 21.08 -9.86
CA ASP A 7 45.93 20.78 -9.15
C ASP A 7 46.77 22.06 -8.91
N ASP A 8 46.69 23.02 -9.82
CA ASP A 8 47.40 24.30 -9.76
C ASP A 8 46.60 25.36 -8.98
N LYS A 9 47.25 25.98 -7.99
CA LYS A 9 46.67 26.99 -7.10
C LYS A 9 46.79 28.40 -7.69
N GLU A 10 46.13 28.65 -8.82
CA GLU A 10 46.06 30.03 -9.33
C GLU A 10 45.40 30.93 -8.28
N GLU A 11 46.10 32.00 -7.88
CA GLU A 11 45.62 32.90 -6.84
C GLU A 11 44.50 33.79 -7.39
N PHE A 12 43.40 33.83 -6.64
CA PHE A 12 42.24 34.64 -6.92
C PHE A 12 42.14 35.76 -5.87
N PRO A 13 42.16 37.05 -6.26
CA PRO A 13 42.16 38.18 -5.32
C PRO A 13 40.75 38.49 -4.74
N GLY A 14 39.82 37.55 -4.78
CA GLY A 14 38.44 37.75 -4.32
C GLY A 14 38.32 37.93 -2.81
N LEU A 15 37.29 38.67 -2.40
CA LEU A 15 36.87 38.83 -1.01
C LEU A 15 35.99 37.63 -0.61
N CYS A 16 36.38 36.91 0.44
CA CYS A 16 35.57 35.79 0.94
C CYS A 16 34.23 36.31 1.54
N PRO A 17 33.07 35.77 1.15
CA PRO A 17 31.77 36.23 1.67
C PRO A 17 31.60 35.94 3.18
N VAL A 18 32.27 34.91 3.70
CA VAL A 18 32.14 34.45 5.09
C VAL A 18 33.09 35.20 6.04
N CYS A 19 34.40 35.12 5.84
CA CYS A 19 35.37 35.74 6.77
C CYS A 19 35.82 37.15 6.36
N LYS A 20 35.37 37.66 5.22
CA LYS A 20 35.72 38.99 4.67
C LYS A 20 37.23 39.24 4.51
N GLN A 21 38.04 38.18 4.43
CA GLN A 21 39.47 38.26 4.09
C GLN A 21 39.68 38.14 2.58
N HIS A 22 40.75 38.76 2.09
CA HIS A 22 41.19 38.62 0.70
C HIS A 22 42.06 37.39 0.51
N GLY A 23 42.02 36.79 -0.68
CA GLY A 23 42.92 35.71 -1.07
C GLY A 23 42.25 34.33 -1.04
N ALA A 24 42.21 33.73 -2.22
CA ALA A 24 41.74 32.38 -2.46
C ALA A 24 42.56 31.69 -3.55
N THR A 25 42.42 30.38 -3.65
CA THR A 25 43.02 29.58 -4.74
C THR A 25 41.92 28.89 -5.52
N ALA A 26 42.00 28.92 -6.86
CA ALA A 26 41.07 28.19 -7.71
C ALA A 26 41.02 26.70 -7.29
N ARG A 27 39.81 26.14 -7.14
CA ARG A 27 39.64 24.78 -6.58
C ARG A 27 39.02 23.80 -7.55
N LEU A 28 37.91 24.17 -8.17
CA LEU A 28 37.19 23.30 -9.10
C LEU A 28 36.38 24.11 -10.10
N ARG A 29 35.98 23.42 -11.16
CA ARG A 29 35.09 23.92 -12.20
C ARG A 29 33.99 22.91 -12.49
N VAL A 30 32.77 23.41 -12.71
CA VAL A 30 31.62 22.63 -13.14
C VAL A 30 31.18 23.10 -14.53
N GLU A 31 31.28 22.20 -15.50
CA GLU A 31 30.92 22.42 -16.89
C GLU A 31 29.46 22.00 -17.17
N GLY A 32 28.85 22.59 -18.21
CA GLY A 32 27.52 22.20 -18.68
C GLY A 32 26.38 22.50 -17.68
N VAL A 33 26.50 23.58 -16.90
CA VAL A 33 25.44 24.05 -16.00
C VAL A 33 24.34 24.71 -16.84
N ARG A 34 23.19 24.03 -16.96
CA ARG A 34 22.11 24.39 -17.90
C ARG A 34 21.63 25.84 -17.81
N TYR A 35 21.66 26.43 -16.62
CA TYR A 35 21.11 27.76 -16.34
C TYR A 35 22.16 28.86 -16.27
N LEU A 36 23.45 28.51 -16.29
CA LEU A 36 24.53 29.48 -16.35
C LEU A 36 25.01 29.63 -17.80
N GLY A 37 25.26 30.87 -18.22
CA GLY A 37 25.85 31.16 -19.53
C GLY A 37 27.35 30.83 -19.64
N ALA A 38 27.95 30.35 -18.56
CA ALA A 38 29.37 30.03 -18.42
C ALA A 38 29.58 28.92 -17.38
N PRO A 39 30.74 28.26 -17.35
CA PRO A 39 31.07 27.27 -16.32
C PRO A 39 31.05 27.90 -14.92
N LEU A 40 30.67 27.14 -13.89
CA LEU A 40 30.82 27.57 -12.51
C LEU A 40 32.24 27.28 -12.06
N GLU A 41 32.98 28.32 -11.67
CA GLU A 41 34.29 28.19 -11.05
C GLU A 41 34.19 28.52 -9.56
N MET A 42 34.76 27.63 -8.73
CA MET A 42 34.79 27.79 -7.28
C MET A 42 36.24 27.96 -6.82
N ALA A 43 36.48 28.97 -5.99
CA ALA A 43 37.75 29.23 -5.32
C ALA A 43 37.64 28.87 -3.83
N GLU A 44 38.75 28.45 -3.23
CA GLU A 44 38.85 28.14 -1.80
C GLU A 44 39.58 29.26 -1.07
N CYS A 45 38.95 29.84 -0.05
CA CYS A 45 39.55 30.89 0.77
C CYS A 45 40.81 30.37 1.50
N LEU A 46 41.89 31.16 1.47
CA LEU A 46 43.13 30.82 2.17
C LEU A 46 43.03 30.88 3.69
N HIS A 47 42.04 31.62 4.23
CA HIS A 47 41.89 31.88 5.66
C HIS A 47 40.91 30.92 6.34
N CYS A 48 39.68 30.84 5.82
CA CYS A 48 38.60 30.06 6.43
C CYS A 48 38.21 28.82 5.62
N ARG A 49 38.89 28.57 4.49
CA ARG A 49 38.70 27.37 3.65
C ARG A 49 37.27 27.20 3.08
N THR A 50 36.46 28.25 3.14
CA THR A 50 35.15 28.33 2.47
C THR A 50 35.34 28.28 0.96
N LEU A 51 34.52 27.48 0.27
CA LEU A 51 34.44 27.48 -1.18
C LEU A 51 33.43 28.53 -1.62
N TYR A 52 33.78 29.39 -2.57
CA TYR A 52 32.87 30.40 -3.10
C TYR A 52 33.12 30.63 -4.58
N ALA A 53 32.08 31.05 -5.29
CA ALA A 53 32.18 31.23 -6.72
C ALA A 53 33.10 32.42 -7.07
N SER A 54 33.98 32.24 -8.05
CA SER A 54 34.88 33.29 -8.55
C SER A 54 34.25 34.18 -9.62
N SER A 55 33.08 33.79 -10.15
CA SER A 55 32.38 34.56 -11.20
C SER A 55 31.59 35.74 -10.63
N GLN A 56 31.43 36.81 -11.42
CA GLN A 56 30.73 38.04 -10.99
C GLN A 56 29.21 37.87 -10.81
N SER A 57 28.60 36.78 -11.28
CA SER A 57 27.16 36.51 -11.13
C SER A 57 26.89 35.00 -11.08
N PRO A 58 27.23 34.35 -9.95
CA PRO A 58 27.21 32.90 -9.86
C PRO A 58 25.82 32.31 -9.58
N VAL A 59 24.87 33.15 -9.16
CA VAL A 59 23.53 32.75 -8.74
C VAL A 59 22.48 33.40 -9.63
N VAL A 60 21.61 32.56 -10.19
CA VAL A 60 20.43 32.94 -11.00
C VAL A 60 19.16 32.90 -10.15
N GLY A 61 19.21 32.19 -9.00
CA GLY A 61 18.07 32.02 -8.10
C GLY A 61 17.03 31.03 -8.62
N TYR A 62 15.81 31.14 -8.10
CA TYR A 62 14.69 30.27 -8.46
C TYR A 62 13.77 30.86 -9.55
N ASP A 63 14.04 32.10 -9.99
CA ASP A 63 13.22 32.86 -10.95
C ASP A 63 13.64 32.58 -12.41
N PHE A 64 13.56 31.32 -12.87
CA PHE A 64 13.80 30.97 -14.27
C PHE A 64 12.60 30.28 -14.94
N PRO A 65 12.35 30.55 -16.25
CA PRO A 65 11.16 30.04 -16.94
C PRO A 65 11.00 28.51 -16.86
N GLY A 66 9.86 28.05 -16.35
CA GLY A 66 9.48 26.63 -16.30
C GLY A 66 9.75 25.89 -14.98
N PHE A 67 10.38 26.53 -13.99
CA PHE A 67 10.62 25.92 -12.66
C PHE A 67 9.35 25.88 -11.77
N GLU A 68 8.44 26.85 -11.92
CA GLU A 68 7.49 27.16 -10.84
C GLU A 68 6.14 26.42 -10.87
N GLU A 69 5.51 26.18 -12.03
CA GLU A 69 4.07 25.83 -12.03
C GLU A 69 3.74 24.45 -11.42
N ASN A 70 4.64 23.47 -11.52
CA ASN A 70 4.37 22.08 -11.07
C ASN A 70 5.45 21.45 -10.18
N TYR A 71 6.53 22.16 -9.84
CA TYR A 71 7.59 21.57 -9.03
C TYR A 71 7.14 21.30 -7.58
N TRP A 72 6.24 22.12 -7.04
CA TRP A 72 5.68 21.89 -5.69
C TRP A 72 5.11 20.47 -5.53
N LEU A 73 4.55 19.88 -6.61
CA LEU A 73 4.08 18.49 -6.61
C LEU A 73 5.23 17.53 -6.29
N ASN A 74 6.39 17.67 -6.93
CA ASN A 74 7.55 16.82 -6.65
C ASN A 74 7.97 16.96 -5.18
N HIS A 75 8.05 18.20 -4.70
CA HIS A 75 8.44 18.49 -3.32
C HIS A 75 7.51 17.82 -2.30
N VAL A 76 6.18 18.01 -2.42
CA VAL A 76 5.23 17.43 -1.45
C VAL A 76 5.07 15.92 -1.60
N GLN A 77 5.20 15.38 -2.82
CA GLN A 77 5.00 13.95 -3.07
C GLN A 77 6.18 13.11 -2.57
N SER A 78 7.43 13.51 -2.83
CA SER A 78 8.62 12.76 -2.38
C SER A 78 9.82 13.64 -2.00
N GLY A 79 10.03 14.78 -2.67
CA GLY A 79 11.26 15.56 -2.55
C GLY A 79 11.54 16.18 -1.17
N ALA A 80 10.51 16.51 -0.39
CA ALA A 80 10.70 17.07 0.95
C ALA A 80 11.21 15.99 1.94
N GLY A 81 12.41 16.19 2.48
CA GLY A 81 13.00 15.39 3.56
C GLY A 81 12.51 15.84 4.93
N ILE A 82 11.21 15.64 5.23
CA ILE A 82 10.58 16.16 6.45
C ILE A 82 11.31 15.73 7.73
N SER A 83 11.74 14.47 7.85
CA SER A 83 12.52 14.04 9.02
C SER A 83 13.83 14.82 9.16
N ALA A 84 14.55 15.06 8.07
CA ALA A 84 15.78 15.83 8.04
C ALA A 84 15.58 17.34 8.26
N MET A 85 14.39 17.87 7.94
CA MET A 85 13.98 19.24 8.29
C MET A 85 13.65 19.37 9.79
N LEU A 86 13.07 18.33 10.39
CA LEU A 86 12.71 18.34 11.81
C LEU A 86 13.88 17.99 12.74
N GLU A 87 14.88 17.28 12.24
CA GLU A 87 16.06 16.86 13.01
C GLU A 87 16.72 17.99 13.82
N PRO A 88 17.04 19.16 13.23
CA PRO A 88 17.79 20.18 13.95
C PRO A 88 16.97 20.80 15.07
N LEU A 89 15.67 20.95 14.82
CA LEU A 89 14.72 21.54 15.75
C LEU A 89 14.43 20.58 16.92
N LEU A 90 14.26 19.29 16.63
CA LEU A 90 14.00 18.26 17.64
C LEU A 90 15.25 17.79 18.39
N ALA A 91 16.44 18.23 17.98
CA ALA A 91 17.68 17.92 18.68
C ALA A 91 17.82 18.69 20.01
N VAL A 92 17.11 19.80 20.19
CA VAL A 92 17.19 20.64 21.39
C VAL A 92 16.43 19.99 22.56
N ALA A 93 17.16 19.58 23.60
CA ALA A 93 16.57 18.97 24.80
C ALA A 93 15.63 19.96 25.52
N GLY A 94 14.48 19.46 25.97
CA GLY A 94 13.49 20.26 26.72
C GLY A 94 12.69 21.28 25.87
N GLY A 95 13.04 21.49 24.61
CA GLY A 95 12.43 22.49 23.70
C GLY A 95 11.05 22.13 23.13
N LYS A 96 10.16 21.48 23.90
CA LYS A 96 8.82 21.07 23.42
C LYS A 96 7.76 22.17 23.57
N GLY A 97 8.10 23.41 23.24
CA GLY A 97 7.27 24.56 23.59
C GLY A 97 7.88 25.88 23.14
N GLY A 98 7.15 26.73 22.42
CA GLY A 98 7.56 28.11 22.16
C GLY A 98 7.08 28.69 20.83
N ARG A 99 7.49 29.93 20.58
CA ARG A 99 7.26 30.63 19.31
C ARG A 99 8.40 30.33 18.34
N LEU A 100 8.06 29.80 17.17
CA LEU A 100 9.00 29.49 16.08
C LEU A 100 8.89 30.52 14.95
N LEU A 101 10.02 31.05 14.51
CA LEU A 101 10.16 31.76 13.23
C LEU A 101 10.98 30.89 12.27
N ASP A 102 10.40 30.52 11.14
CA ASP A 102 11.02 29.69 10.10
C ASP A 102 11.34 30.56 8.86
N ILE A 103 12.62 30.91 8.70
CA ILE A 103 13.13 31.78 7.62
C ILE A 103 13.49 30.92 6.41
N GLY A 104 12.82 31.15 5.29
CA GLY A 104 12.92 30.29 4.10
C GLY A 104 12.15 28.99 4.30
N CYS A 105 10.92 29.08 4.82
CA CYS A 105 10.16 27.91 5.25
C CYS A 105 9.70 26.99 4.10
N GLY A 106 9.91 27.38 2.84
CA GLY A 106 9.47 26.64 1.67
C GLY A 106 7.96 26.37 1.71
N PHE A 107 7.58 25.10 1.63
CA PHE A 107 6.17 24.69 1.70
C PHE A 107 5.54 24.80 3.11
N GLY A 108 6.34 25.03 4.16
CA GLY A 108 5.84 25.25 5.53
C GLY A 108 5.63 23.99 6.38
N PHE A 109 6.26 22.85 6.03
CA PHE A 109 6.12 21.60 6.79
C PHE A 109 6.58 21.71 8.24
N VAL A 110 7.63 22.50 8.52
CA VAL A 110 8.19 22.65 9.87
C VAL A 110 7.24 23.46 10.75
N GLY A 111 6.76 24.60 10.28
CA GLY A 111 5.73 25.37 10.98
C GLY A 111 4.45 24.57 11.22
N HIS A 112 3.96 23.85 10.21
CA HIS A 112 2.78 23.00 10.34
C HIS A 112 3.00 21.86 11.36
N PHE A 113 4.17 21.23 11.36
CA PHE A 113 4.54 20.24 12.36
C PHE A 113 4.51 20.83 13.77
N TRP A 114 5.12 22.01 13.96
CA TRP A 114 5.23 22.67 15.25
C TRP A 114 3.85 22.94 15.86
N GLU A 115 2.95 23.53 15.07
CA GLU A 115 1.59 23.86 15.49
C GLU A 115 0.74 22.61 15.74
N THR A 116 0.69 21.69 14.76
CA THR A 116 -0.19 20.52 14.85
C THR A 116 0.29 19.47 15.83
N SER A 117 1.57 19.51 16.22
CA SER A 117 2.13 18.63 17.25
C SER A 117 2.08 19.26 18.66
N GLY A 118 1.53 20.47 18.79
CA GLY A 118 1.31 21.13 20.08
C GLY A 118 2.56 21.77 20.68
N TYR A 119 3.60 22.03 19.88
CA TYR A 119 4.83 22.68 20.34
C TYR A 119 4.68 24.21 20.47
N GLY A 120 3.68 24.82 19.83
CA GLY A 120 3.40 26.25 19.98
C GLY A 120 2.98 26.89 18.66
N SER A 121 3.15 28.20 18.54
CA SER A 121 2.85 28.96 17.32
C SER A 121 4.06 29.03 16.41
N ALA A 122 3.84 28.97 15.09
CA ALA A 122 4.90 29.14 14.11
C ALA A 122 4.55 30.22 13.07
N VAL A 123 5.56 30.97 12.65
CA VAL A 123 5.47 31.89 11.51
C VAL A 123 6.55 31.51 10.50
N GLY A 124 6.17 31.34 9.25
CA GLY A 124 7.09 31.12 8.13
C GLY A 124 7.29 32.37 7.28
N LEU A 125 8.50 32.58 6.77
CA LEU A 125 8.82 33.59 5.76
C LEU A 125 9.30 32.88 4.50
N GLU A 126 8.63 33.08 3.37
CA GLU A 126 8.97 32.44 2.09
C GLU A 126 8.47 33.26 0.91
N THR A 127 9.38 33.83 0.14
CA THR A 127 9.07 34.75 -0.97
C THR A 127 8.61 34.02 -2.24
N SER A 128 9.00 32.76 -2.41
CA SER A 128 8.65 31.97 -3.59
C SER A 128 7.19 31.49 -3.58
N LEU A 129 6.74 30.99 -4.72
CA LEU A 129 5.40 30.42 -4.89
C LEU A 129 5.12 29.27 -3.89
N TYR A 130 6.14 28.55 -3.42
CA TYR A 130 5.98 27.46 -2.45
C TYR A 130 5.33 27.92 -1.16
N GLY A 131 5.72 29.07 -0.62
CA GLY A 131 5.18 29.61 0.63
C GLY A 131 3.68 29.92 0.49
N LYS A 132 3.29 30.48 -0.66
CA LYS A 132 1.89 30.76 -0.96
C LYS A 132 1.06 29.48 -1.06
N ILE A 133 1.51 28.49 -1.83
CA ILE A 133 0.80 27.21 -1.98
C ILE A 133 0.77 26.47 -0.64
N GLY A 134 1.89 26.41 0.07
CA GLY A 134 2.04 25.79 1.38
C GLY A 134 1.03 26.34 2.38
N ARG A 135 0.93 27.67 2.48
CA ARG A 135 -0.08 28.35 3.31
C ARG A 135 -1.51 27.93 2.96
N GLU A 136 -1.85 27.92 1.66
CA GLU A 136 -3.19 27.56 1.19
C GLU A 136 -3.52 26.09 1.48
N LYS A 137 -2.54 25.18 1.38
CA LYS A 137 -2.73 23.73 1.53
C LYS A 137 -2.60 23.24 2.97
N LEU A 138 -1.72 23.83 3.77
CA LEU A 138 -1.46 23.43 5.15
C LEU A 138 -2.23 24.28 6.17
N GLY A 139 -2.68 25.47 5.78
CA GLY A 139 -3.34 26.41 6.70
C GLY A 139 -2.39 27.07 7.70
N THR A 140 -1.08 27.08 7.43
CA THR A 140 -0.05 27.69 8.28
C THR A 140 0.12 29.19 8.03
N THR A 141 0.68 29.91 9.01
CA THR A 141 1.00 31.33 8.84
C THR A 141 2.31 31.49 8.06
N ILE A 142 2.22 31.88 6.78
CA ILE A 142 3.40 32.18 5.94
C ILE A 142 3.24 33.55 5.28
N TYR A 143 4.27 34.39 5.42
CA TYR A 143 4.36 35.70 4.78
C TYR A 143 5.31 35.66 3.57
N PRO A 144 4.90 36.20 2.40
CA PRO A 144 5.72 36.21 1.19
C PRO A 144 6.72 37.37 1.18
N SER A 145 7.60 37.41 2.17
CA SER A 145 8.51 38.53 2.41
C SER A 145 9.77 38.10 3.16
N TYR A 146 10.86 38.86 3.00
CA TYR A 146 12.03 38.79 3.87
C TYR A 146 11.72 39.38 5.25
N TYR A 147 12.54 39.06 6.26
CA TYR A 147 12.29 39.46 7.65
C TYR A 147 12.11 40.98 7.82
N ALA A 148 13.07 41.79 7.36
CA ALA A 148 12.98 43.25 7.45
C ALA A 148 11.76 43.86 6.75
N ALA A 149 11.15 43.15 5.79
CA ALA A 149 9.99 43.60 5.02
C ALA A 149 8.64 43.08 5.56
N THR A 150 8.61 42.44 6.74
CA THR A 150 7.41 41.79 7.29
C THR A 150 6.84 42.56 8.49
N PRO A 151 5.93 43.53 8.30
CA PRO A 151 5.40 44.35 9.39
C PRO A 151 4.55 43.57 10.40
N GLN A 152 4.00 42.41 10.02
CA GLN A 152 3.13 41.59 10.87
C GLN A 152 3.85 41.00 12.09
N ILE A 153 5.17 40.81 11.99
CA ILE A 153 6.00 40.27 13.07
C ILE A 153 7.01 41.30 13.60
N ALA A 154 6.85 42.58 13.22
CA ALA A 154 7.77 43.62 13.62
C ALA A 154 7.78 43.79 15.16
N GLY A 155 8.97 43.64 15.76
CA GLY A 155 9.15 43.72 17.21
C GLY A 155 8.72 42.47 17.98
N GLU A 156 8.21 41.43 17.30
CA GLU A 156 7.94 40.14 17.94
C GLU A 156 9.24 39.41 18.25
N LYS A 157 9.19 38.56 19.28
CA LYS A 157 10.31 37.75 19.76
C LYS A 157 9.97 36.27 19.71
N PHE A 158 10.95 35.47 19.32
CA PHE A 158 10.83 34.05 19.07
C PHE A 158 11.86 33.27 19.87
N ASP A 159 11.41 32.16 20.45
CA ASP A 159 12.25 31.24 21.23
C ASP A 159 13.15 30.42 20.30
N PHE A 160 12.68 30.18 19.07
CA PHE A 160 13.43 29.52 18.02
C PHE A 160 13.36 30.35 16.74
N VAL A 161 14.53 30.68 16.20
CA VAL A 161 14.67 31.18 14.82
C VAL A 161 15.37 30.09 14.03
N TYR A 162 14.65 29.47 13.10
CA TYR A 162 15.12 28.38 12.28
C TYR A 162 15.32 28.85 10.84
N SER A 163 16.43 28.44 10.22
CA SER A 163 16.65 28.66 8.79
C SER A 163 17.48 27.53 8.21
N SER A 164 16.90 26.78 7.26
CA SER A 164 17.49 25.55 6.75
C SER A 164 17.83 25.68 5.27
N GLU A 165 19.10 25.56 4.93
CA GLU A 165 19.59 25.64 3.54
C GLU A 165 19.19 26.98 2.90
N VAL A 166 19.47 28.09 3.59
CA VAL A 166 19.18 29.47 3.14
C VAL A 166 20.43 30.33 3.11
N ILE A 167 21.32 30.17 4.09
CA ILE A 167 22.47 31.05 4.28
C ILE A 167 23.47 31.00 3.10
N GLU A 168 23.56 29.87 2.42
CA GLU A 168 24.37 29.68 1.20
C GLU A 168 23.79 30.40 -0.02
N HIS A 169 22.51 30.77 0.01
CA HIS A 169 21.80 31.48 -1.05
C HIS A 169 21.87 33.00 -0.90
N VAL A 170 22.44 33.52 0.20
CA VAL A 170 22.62 34.96 0.40
C VAL A 170 24.03 35.43 0.06
N PRO A 171 24.20 36.63 -0.53
CA PRO A 171 25.53 37.15 -0.87
C PRO A 171 26.33 37.60 0.36
N ASP A 172 25.64 38.03 1.43
CA ASP A 172 26.27 38.44 2.69
C ASP A 172 25.70 37.64 3.88
N PRO A 173 26.33 36.51 4.26
CA PRO A 173 25.84 35.68 5.35
C PRO A 173 25.94 36.35 6.72
N ALA A 174 26.88 37.28 6.93
CA ALA A 174 27.00 38.02 8.17
C ALA A 174 25.81 38.98 8.34
N ALA A 175 25.48 39.75 7.30
CA ALA A 175 24.33 40.65 7.32
C ALA A 175 23.00 39.89 7.52
N PHE A 176 22.86 38.72 6.88
CA PHE A 176 21.69 37.86 7.04
C PHE A 176 21.52 37.36 8.49
N ILE A 177 22.59 36.84 9.10
CA ILE A 177 22.54 36.41 10.51
C ILE A 177 22.21 37.60 11.42
N ALA A 178 22.84 38.76 11.22
CA ALA A 178 22.56 39.97 11.99
C ALA A 178 21.09 40.41 11.90
N GLU A 179 20.48 40.27 10.74
CA GLU A 179 19.07 40.59 10.50
C GLU A 179 18.15 39.63 11.26
N ILE A 180 18.26 38.32 11.02
CA ILE A 180 17.33 37.33 11.59
C ILE A 180 17.49 37.19 13.11
N SER A 181 18.69 37.47 13.65
CA SER A 181 18.95 37.42 15.09
C SER A 181 18.17 38.50 15.87
N GLN A 182 17.70 39.55 15.21
CA GLN A 182 16.84 40.56 15.84
C GLN A 182 15.49 39.99 16.30
N ALA A 183 15.06 38.87 15.72
CA ALA A 183 13.83 38.19 16.09
C ALA A 183 13.97 37.32 17.35
N LEU A 184 15.19 37.03 17.81
CA LEU A 184 15.41 36.16 18.97
C LEU A 184 14.98 36.82 20.27
N SER A 185 14.33 36.04 21.13
CA SER A 185 14.18 36.34 22.56
C SER A 185 15.53 36.24 23.29
N ASP A 186 15.58 36.72 24.53
CA ASP A 186 16.82 36.77 25.32
C ASP A 186 17.43 35.37 25.56
N GLU A 187 16.58 34.34 25.66
CA GLU A 187 16.97 32.93 25.80
C GLU A 187 16.80 32.12 24.50
N GLY A 188 16.55 32.82 23.38
CA GLY A 188 16.25 32.19 22.10
C GLY A 188 17.45 31.45 21.49
N ILE A 189 17.13 30.51 20.60
CA ILE A 189 18.13 29.71 19.87
C ILE A 189 17.98 29.95 18.38
N LEU A 190 19.08 30.38 17.75
CA LEU A 190 19.23 30.37 16.30
C LEU A 190 19.65 28.97 15.85
N ILE A 191 18.91 28.38 14.92
CA ILE A 191 19.17 27.07 14.37
C ILE A 191 19.36 27.21 12.85
N LEU A 192 20.54 26.86 12.36
CA LEU A 192 20.90 26.96 10.95
C LEU A 192 21.31 25.61 10.38
N THR A 193 21.04 25.40 9.10
CA THR A 193 21.72 24.35 8.33
C THR A 193 22.28 24.90 7.03
N THR A 194 23.37 24.31 6.55
CA THR A 194 24.01 24.65 5.28
C THR A 194 24.80 23.46 4.75
N PRO A 195 25.03 23.35 3.43
CA PRO A 195 25.91 22.33 2.87
C PRO A 195 27.34 22.47 3.40
N CYS A 196 28.06 21.34 3.48
CA CYS A 196 29.42 21.27 4.03
C CYS A 196 30.47 21.13 2.92
N ALA A 197 31.49 22.01 2.92
CA ALA A 197 32.57 21.96 1.96
C ALA A 197 33.56 20.80 2.19
N ASP A 198 33.50 20.12 3.34
CA ASP A 198 34.39 19.01 3.66
C ASP A 198 34.18 17.80 2.75
N ALA A 199 32.96 17.59 2.25
CA ALA A 199 32.65 16.54 1.28
C ALA A 199 33.05 16.89 -0.17
N VAL A 200 33.51 18.12 -0.43
CA VAL A 200 33.92 18.57 -1.78
C VAL A 200 35.42 18.33 -1.96
N VAL A 201 35.78 17.07 -2.25
CA VAL A 201 37.17 16.62 -2.38
C VAL A 201 37.43 15.88 -3.70
N PRO A 202 38.68 15.85 -4.20
CA PRO A 202 39.04 15.06 -5.38
C PRO A 202 38.74 13.58 -5.13
N GLY A 203 38.08 12.94 -6.09
CA GLY A 203 37.65 11.54 -5.99
C GLY A 203 36.26 11.34 -5.37
N ALA A 204 35.60 12.39 -4.87
CA ALA A 204 34.20 12.33 -4.47
C ALA A 204 33.27 12.05 -5.67
N SER A 205 32.10 11.49 -5.39
CA SER A 205 31.07 11.21 -6.40
C SER A 205 30.61 12.50 -7.07
N PRO A 206 30.68 12.65 -8.41
CA PRO A 206 30.26 13.89 -9.08
C PRO A 206 28.80 14.32 -8.78
N PRO A 207 27.81 13.40 -8.74
CA PRO A 207 26.45 13.74 -8.29
C PRO A 207 26.38 14.33 -6.88
N GLU A 208 27.23 13.88 -5.96
CA GLU A 208 27.28 14.37 -4.59
C GLU A 208 27.90 15.77 -4.52
N VAL A 209 29.00 16.00 -5.24
CA VAL A 209 29.62 17.33 -5.34
C VAL A 209 28.67 18.33 -5.97
N ILE A 210 28.01 17.98 -7.08
CA ILE A 210 27.01 18.84 -7.73
C ILE A 210 25.85 19.16 -6.77
N ALA A 211 25.42 18.18 -5.99
CA ALA A 211 24.37 18.36 -4.98
C ALA A 211 24.75 19.33 -3.86
N ILE A 212 26.01 19.36 -3.43
CA ILE A 212 26.51 20.28 -2.39
C ILE A 212 26.69 21.69 -2.96
N LEU A 213 27.23 21.80 -4.18
CA LEU A 213 27.51 23.08 -4.80
C LEU A 213 26.26 23.79 -5.35
N SER A 214 25.21 23.03 -5.67
CA SER A 214 23.99 23.48 -6.38
C SER A 214 24.28 24.61 -7.39
N PRO A 215 24.99 24.32 -8.50
CA PRO A 215 25.48 25.35 -9.40
C PRO A 215 24.37 26.27 -9.93
N GLY A 216 24.55 27.59 -9.79
CA GLY A 216 23.54 28.59 -10.14
C GLY A 216 22.64 29.00 -8.97
N LEU A 217 22.76 28.37 -7.79
CA LEU A 217 21.93 28.64 -6.61
C LEU A 217 22.73 29.04 -5.37
N HIS A 218 23.91 28.45 -5.13
CA HIS A 218 24.73 28.77 -3.95
C HIS A 218 25.80 29.82 -4.29
N TYR A 219 25.95 30.84 -3.44
CA TYR A 219 27.08 31.77 -3.50
C TYR A 219 28.36 31.15 -2.94
N PHE A 220 28.21 30.33 -1.90
CA PHE A 220 29.33 29.69 -1.21
C PHE A 220 28.91 28.36 -0.58
N VAL A 221 29.90 27.57 -0.19
CA VAL A 221 29.75 26.39 0.67
C VAL A 221 30.83 26.48 1.74
N THR A 222 30.42 26.52 3.01
CA THR A 222 31.32 26.79 4.14
C THR A 222 31.76 25.53 4.87
N ARG A 223 32.61 25.70 5.90
CA ARG A 223 33.11 24.64 6.78
C ARG A 223 32.73 24.94 8.23
N GLU A 224 32.83 23.92 9.08
CA GLU A 224 32.47 24.02 10.50
C GLU A 224 33.17 25.19 11.19
N GLU A 225 34.49 25.32 11.07
CA GLU A 225 35.26 26.34 11.76
C GLU A 225 34.91 27.76 11.29
N ALA A 226 34.65 27.91 9.99
CA ALA A 226 34.27 29.18 9.40
C ALA A 226 32.86 29.62 9.83
N LEU A 227 31.91 28.68 9.88
CA LEU A 227 30.57 28.94 10.39
C LEU A 227 30.58 29.26 11.89
N ARG A 228 31.41 28.56 12.67
CA ARG A 228 31.60 28.81 14.11
C ARG A 228 32.14 30.21 14.37
N ALA A 229 33.18 30.61 13.64
CA ALA A 229 33.76 31.94 13.73
C ALA A 229 32.73 33.01 13.33
N LEU A 230 32.01 32.80 12.22
CA LEU A 230 30.96 33.71 11.78
C LEU A 230 29.89 33.93 12.87
N LEU A 231 29.40 32.87 13.50
CA LEU A 231 28.40 32.97 14.57
C LEU A 231 28.93 33.71 15.81
N HIS A 232 30.18 33.46 16.20
CA HIS A 232 30.81 34.21 17.29
C HIS A 232 30.99 35.69 16.96
N ASP A 233 31.38 36.02 15.73
CA ASP A 233 31.53 37.40 15.26
C ASP A 233 30.18 38.14 15.22
N GLN A 234 29.06 37.42 15.09
CA GLN A 234 27.70 37.96 15.21
C GLN A 234 27.20 38.08 16.67
N GLY A 235 28.04 37.78 17.66
CA GLY A 235 27.73 38.00 19.08
C GLY A 235 27.10 36.80 19.81
N PHE A 236 27.07 35.62 19.20
CA PHE A 236 26.64 34.40 19.89
C PHE A 236 27.77 33.85 20.77
N ALA A 237 27.56 33.81 22.10
CA ALA A 237 28.55 33.32 23.05
C ALA A 237 28.60 31.78 23.10
N HIS A 238 27.47 31.12 22.83
CA HIS A 238 27.33 29.67 22.90
C HIS A 238 26.95 29.10 21.54
N VAL A 239 27.88 28.37 20.92
CA VAL A 239 27.73 27.82 19.57
C VAL A 239 28.04 26.33 19.58
N HIS A 240 27.08 25.52 19.13
CA HIS A 240 27.26 24.10 18.84
C HIS A 240 27.12 23.87 17.34
N ILE A 241 28.03 23.11 16.74
CA ILE A 241 27.94 22.71 15.33
C ILE A 241 28.16 21.20 15.26
N ALA A 242 27.30 20.53 14.49
CA ALA A 242 27.43 19.13 14.12
C ALA A 242 27.63 19.01 12.60
N ASN A 243 28.59 18.18 12.21
CA ASN A 243 28.94 17.93 10.80
C ASN A 243 28.53 16.51 10.41
N SER A 244 27.62 16.38 9.44
CA SER A 244 27.18 15.08 8.91
C SER A 244 27.96 14.63 7.67
N GLY A 245 29.08 15.30 7.37
CA GLY A 245 29.89 15.10 6.17
C GLY A 245 29.47 16.01 5.02
N THR A 246 28.19 15.95 4.62
CA THR A 246 27.66 16.73 3.48
C THR A 246 26.87 17.98 3.90
N ARG A 247 26.55 18.12 5.19
CA ARG A 247 25.74 19.21 5.76
C ARG A 247 26.26 19.58 7.15
N LEU A 248 26.13 20.85 7.48
CA LEU A 248 26.39 21.41 8.80
C LEU A 248 25.06 21.77 9.47
N PHE A 249 24.99 21.50 10.76
CA PHE A 249 23.88 21.88 11.63
C PHE A 249 24.46 22.76 12.74
N ALA A 250 23.94 23.97 12.90
CA ALA A 250 24.42 24.92 13.90
C ALA A 250 23.30 25.37 14.83
N TRP A 251 23.61 25.42 16.11
CA TRP A 251 22.77 26.00 17.16
C TRP A 251 23.58 27.10 17.84
N ALA A 252 23.00 28.29 17.95
CA ALA A 252 23.67 29.45 18.53
C ALA A 252 22.72 30.21 19.46
N SER A 253 23.23 30.63 20.62
CA SER A 253 22.47 31.41 21.59
C SER A 253 23.38 32.38 22.37
N HIS A 254 22.76 33.40 22.95
CA HIS A 254 23.43 34.33 23.88
C HIS A 254 23.58 33.73 25.28
N VAL A 255 22.79 32.71 25.61
CA VAL A 255 22.85 31.96 26.88
C VAL A 255 23.34 30.52 26.63
N PRO A 256 23.79 29.78 27.66
CA PRO A 256 24.22 28.40 27.49
C PRO A 256 23.16 27.54 26.79
N LEU A 257 23.56 26.86 25.72
CA LEU A 257 22.66 25.97 24.97
C LEU A 257 22.22 24.79 25.84
N PRO A 258 20.95 24.35 25.71
CA PRO A 258 20.52 23.05 26.20
C PRO A 258 21.35 21.90 25.58
N GLU A 259 21.19 20.70 26.12
CA GLU A 259 21.76 19.50 25.49
C GLU A 259 21.23 19.34 24.06
N ILE A 260 22.14 19.15 23.10
CA ILE A 260 21.81 18.91 21.69
C ILE A 260 22.07 17.44 21.38
N SER A 261 21.02 16.68 21.05
CA SER A 261 21.14 15.27 20.70
C SER A 261 21.66 15.08 19.28
N SER A 262 22.37 13.97 19.04
CA SER A 262 22.80 13.59 17.69
C SER A 262 21.84 12.60 17.03
N GLY A 263 21.58 12.81 15.74
CA GLY A 263 20.75 11.94 14.92
C GLY A 263 19.24 12.07 15.17
N PHE A 264 18.45 11.63 14.19
CA PHE A 264 17.00 11.66 14.30
C PHE A 264 16.45 10.55 15.21
N THR A 265 15.95 10.92 16.38
CA THR A 265 15.39 9.99 17.40
C THR A 265 13.87 10.10 17.56
N HIS A 266 13.24 11.18 17.11
CA HIS A 266 11.84 11.53 17.35
C HIS A 266 10.85 10.87 16.37
N TRP A 267 11.01 9.58 16.13
CA TRP A 267 10.24 8.83 15.13
C TRP A 267 8.73 8.83 15.39
N GLU A 268 8.28 8.64 16.64
CA GLU A 268 6.84 8.62 16.93
C GLU A 268 6.17 9.97 16.67
N ALA A 269 6.81 11.09 17.03
CA ALA A 269 6.28 12.42 16.70
C ALA A 269 6.21 12.66 15.18
N TYR A 270 7.20 12.16 14.44
CA TYR A 270 7.21 12.22 12.98
C TYR A 270 6.10 11.37 12.35
N TYR A 271 5.88 10.15 12.84
CA TYR A 271 4.80 9.29 12.35
C TYR A 271 3.42 9.86 12.66
N ASP A 272 3.21 10.40 13.87
CA ASP A 272 1.98 11.10 14.24
C ASP A 272 1.73 12.31 13.33
N TYR A 273 2.79 13.03 12.99
CA TYR A 273 2.72 14.13 12.05
C TYR A 273 2.35 13.69 10.62
N LEU A 274 3.01 12.65 10.09
CA LEU A 274 2.65 12.11 8.77
C LEU A 274 1.22 11.57 8.75
N ASP A 275 0.76 10.96 9.84
CA ASP A 275 -0.63 10.51 9.97
C ASP A 275 -1.61 11.70 9.98
N LYS A 276 -1.31 12.81 10.66
CA LYS A 276 -2.10 14.05 10.57
C LYS A 276 -2.07 14.62 9.15
N LEU A 277 -0.90 14.74 8.54
CA LEU A 277 -0.69 15.29 7.20
C LEU A 277 -1.41 14.44 6.13
N SER A 278 -1.48 13.12 6.31
CA SER A 278 -2.21 12.22 5.41
C SER A 278 -3.73 12.38 5.42
N ARG A 279 -4.28 13.25 6.28
CA ARG A 279 -5.70 13.64 6.29
C ARG A 279 -5.95 14.98 5.58
N ASN A 280 -4.94 15.57 4.97
CA ASN A 280 -5.07 16.81 4.21
C ASN A 280 -6.09 16.65 3.06
N ALA A 281 -6.83 17.71 2.75
CA ALA A 281 -7.83 17.70 1.68
C ALA A 281 -7.19 17.60 0.28
N ASP A 282 -5.94 18.05 0.13
CA ASP A 282 -5.19 17.90 -1.11
C ASP A 282 -4.60 16.49 -1.24
N PRO A 283 -4.95 15.73 -2.29
CA PRO A 283 -4.53 14.35 -2.43
C PRO A 283 -3.02 14.18 -2.71
N HIS A 284 -2.33 15.22 -3.18
CA HIS A 284 -0.88 15.16 -3.40
C HIS A 284 -0.12 15.28 -2.08
N VAL A 285 -0.57 16.17 -1.19
CA VAL A 285 -0.05 16.29 0.18
C VAL A 285 -0.34 15.02 0.96
N ALA A 286 -1.60 14.56 0.95
CA ALA A 286 -1.99 13.36 1.66
C ALA A 286 -1.27 12.10 1.14
N GLY A 287 -1.16 11.96 -0.19
CA GLY A 287 -0.45 10.85 -0.84
C GLY A 287 1.05 10.85 -0.55
N GLY A 288 1.71 12.02 -0.56
CA GLY A 288 3.12 12.15 -0.19
C GLY A 288 3.40 11.82 1.28
N ALA A 289 2.47 12.14 2.18
CA ALA A 289 2.57 11.77 3.59
C ALA A 289 2.44 10.25 3.79
N LEU A 290 1.46 9.61 3.13
CA LEU A 290 1.25 8.16 3.21
C LEU A 290 2.42 7.38 2.61
N TYR A 291 2.97 7.84 1.48
CA TYR A 291 4.17 7.26 0.89
C TYR A 291 5.34 7.24 1.89
N ARG A 292 5.66 8.38 2.51
CA ARG A 292 6.71 8.49 3.52
C ARG A 292 6.41 7.60 4.73
N LEU A 293 5.16 7.58 5.19
CA LEU A 293 4.75 6.76 6.33
C LEU A 293 4.96 5.27 6.06
N VAL A 294 4.57 4.77 4.87
CA VAL A 294 4.81 3.37 4.48
C VAL A 294 6.31 3.09 4.39
N LYS A 295 7.06 3.91 3.63
CA LYS A 295 8.50 3.77 3.43
C LYS A 295 9.26 3.72 4.75
N ASP A 296 9.02 4.71 5.61
CA ASP A 296 9.79 4.88 6.84
C ASP A 296 9.35 3.88 7.92
N ALA A 297 8.09 3.45 7.94
CA ALA A 297 7.62 2.40 8.84
C ALA A 297 8.20 1.03 8.47
N VAL A 298 8.17 0.63 7.19
CA VAL A 298 8.69 -0.69 6.78
C VAL A 298 10.20 -0.79 6.94
N ASN A 299 10.94 0.28 6.61
CA ASN A 299 12.40 0.33 6.83
C ASN A 299 12.79 0.21 8.31
N ARG A 300 11.85 0.49 9.23
CA ARG A 300 12.05 0.40 10.68
C ARG A 300 11.33 -0.80 11.31
N GLY A 301 10.82 -1.73 10.51
CA GLY A 301 10.15 -2.94 10.98
C GLY A 301 8.77 -2.73 11.61
N GLN A 302 8.15 -1.55 11.43
CA GLN A 302 6.83 -1.22 11.96
C GLN A 302 5.71 -1.65 10.99
N LEU A 303 5.57 -2.96 10.81
CA LEU A 303 4.72 -3.53 9.75
C LEU A 303 3.23 -3.22 9.91
N ASP A 304 2.70 -3.18 11.14
CA ASP A 304 1.30 -2.85 11.38
C ASP A 304 0.96 -1.42 10.95
N ARG A 305 1.87 -0.48 11.23
CA ARG A 305 1.76 0.92 10.82
C ARG A 305 1.86 1.06 9.30
N ALA A 306 2.80 0.37 8.67
CA ALA A 306 2.93 0.35 7.22
C ALA A 306 1.67 -0.25 6.55
N SER A 307 1.14 -1.36 7.08
CA SER A 307 -0.09 -2.00 6.63
C SER A 307 -1.30 -1.05 6.72
N ALA A 308 -1.48 -0.37 7.85
CA ALA A 308 -2.57 0.59 8.03
C ALA A 308 -2.45 1.81 7.08
N ALA A 309 -1.22 2.27 6.82
CA ALA A 309 -0.98 3.34 5.85
C ALA A 309 -1.26 2.89 4.40
N LEU A 310 -0.92 1.64 4.03
CA LEU A 310 -1.26 1.06 2.72
C LEU A 310 -2.77 1.04 2.47
N ASP A 311 -3.56 0.66 3.47
CA ASP A 311 -5.03 0.57 3.36
C ASP A 311 -5.69 1.93 3.04
N ARG A 312 -5.00 3.04 3.34
CA ARG A 312 -5.41 4.41 2.99
C ARG A 312 -4.77 4.90 1.69
N TRP A 313 -3.53 4.53 1.45
CA TRP A 313 -2.75 5.02 0.32
C TRP A 313 -3.18 4.42 -1.02
N VAL A 314 -3.45 3.12 -1.06
CA VAL A 314 -3.82 2.43 -2.30
C VAL A 314 -5.13 2.98 -2.90
N PRO A 315 -6.22 3.16 -2.12
CA PRO A 315 -7.44 3.77 -2.65
C PRO A 315 -7.22 5.23 -3.10
N LEU A 316 -6.47 6.03 -2.32
CA LEU A 316 -6.17 7.43 -2.66
C LEU A 316 -5.35 7.53 -3.97
N ALA A 317 -4.35 6.67 -4.14
CA ALA A 317 -3.55 6.62 -5.35
C ALA A 317 -4.39 6.24 -6.58
N ARG A 318 -5.33 5.31 -6.42
CA ARG A 318 -6.27 4.93 -7.48
C ARG A 318 -7.20 6.08 -7.85
N SER A 319 -7.84 6.72 -6.87
CA SER A 319 -8.80 7.79 -7.15
C SER A 319 -8.15 9.04 -7.73
N THR A 320 -6.90 9.32 -7.35
CA THR A 320 -6.18 10.53 -7.76
C THR A 320 -5.46 10.34 -9.10
N TYR A 321 -4.74 9.23 -9.28
CA TYR A 321 -3.82 9.03 -10.41
C TYR A 321 -4.28 7.91 -11.37
N GLY A 322 -5.30 7.14 -11.01
CA GLY A 322 -5.68 5.92 -11.72
C GLY A 322 -4.59 4.85 -11.64
N ILE A 323 -3.86 4.77 -10.52
CA ILE A 323 -2.80 3.80 -10.26
C ILE A 323 -3.41 2.58 -9.56
N ASP A 324 -3.37 1.42 -10.20
CA ASP A 324 -3.62 0.12 -9.57
C ASP A 324 -2.29 -0.61 -9.37
N PHE A 325 -1.82 -0.67 -8.13
CA PHE A 325 -0.55 -1.31 -7.76
C PHE A 325 -0.49 -2.78 -8.21
N LEU A 326 -1.64 -3.46 -8.36
CA LEU A 326 -1.73 -4.85 -8.80
C LEU A 326 -1.95 -5.01 -10.31
N ALA A 327 -1.89 -3.90 -11.07
CA ALA A 327 -1.83 -3.88 -12.53
C ALA A 327 -0.58 -3.09 -13.02
N PRO A 328 0.63 -3.45 -12.55
CA PRO A 328 1.83 -2.64 -12.71
C PRO A 328 2.24 -2.42 -14.18
N ARG A 329 1.98 -3.38 -15.07
CA ARG A 329 2.26 -3.24 -16.51
C ARG A 329 1.45 -2.14 -17.19
N ALA A 330 0.21 -1.93 -16.78
CA ALA A 330 -0.61 -0.85 -17.33
C ALA A 330 -0.09 0.52 -16.90
N ILE A 331 0.42 0.62 -15.67
CA ILE A 331 1.09 1.83 -15.15
C ILE A 331 2.38 2.08 -15.93
N GLU A 332 3.24 1.06 -16.06
CA GLU A 332 4.51 1.11 -16.78
C GLU A 332 4.33 1.61 -18.22
N GLN A 333 3.38 1.03 -18.97
CA GLN A 333 3.08 1.45 -20.34
C GLN A 333 2.63 2.90 -20.43
N ARG A 334 1.72 3.33 -19.55
CA ARG A 334 1.24 4.72 -19.48
C ARG A 334 2.38 5.69 -19.15
N PHE A 335 3.24 5.32 -18.19
CA PHE A 335 4.37 6.14 -17.77
C PHE A 335 5.42 6.30 -18.86
N LEU A 336 5.79 5.20 -19.54
CA LEU A 336 6.78 5.23 -20.60
C LEU A 336 6.30 5.99 -21.84
N ALA A 337 4.99 6.01 -22.10
CA ALA A 337 4.37 6.77 -23.18
C ALA A 337 4.27 8.28 -22.90
N ALA A 338 4.50 8.72 -21.66
CA ALA A 338 4.43 10.14 -21.30
C ALA A 338 5.62 10.92 -21.88
N THR A 339 5.32 12.07 -22.50
CA THR A 339 6.30 12.92 -23.21
C THR A 339 6.99 13.97 -22.33
N GLY A 340 6.58 14.11 -21.05
CA GLY A 340 7.15 15.08 -20.10
C GLY A 340 6.81 14.74 -18.64
N PRO A 341 7.38 15.49 -17.67
CA PRO A 341 7.04 15.34 -16.26
C PRO A 341 5.58 15.73 -16.03
N ALA A 342 4.77 14.78 -15.55
CA ALA A 342 3.35 14.95 -15.27
C ALA A 342 3.07 14.45 -13.86
N ASN A 343 3.57 15.16 -12.83
CA ASN A 343 3.46 14.76 -11.43
C ASN A 343 2.01 14.73 -10.89
N ASP A 344 1.09 15.34 -11.64
CA ASP A 344 -0.36 15.28 -11.46
C ASP A 344 -0.94 13.92 -11.88
N ALA A 345 -0.35 13.25 -12.88
CA ALA A 345 -0.75 11.93 -13.37
C ALA A 345 0.15 10.78 -12.87
N PHE A 346 1.45 11.04 -12.75
CA PHE A 346 2.50 10.11 -12.33
C PHE A 346 3.27 10.75 -11.18
N PRO A 347 2.86 10.47 -9.93
CA PRO A 347 3.43 11.15 -8.78
C PRO A 347 4.92 10.84 -8.66
N SER A 348 5.70 11.77 -8.10
CA SER A 348 7.15 11.66 -7.96
C SER A 348 7.63 10.54 -7.03
N TRP A 349 6.71 9.89 -6.30
CA TRP A 349 6.98 8.68 -5.55
C TRP A 349 6.73 7.40 -6.36
N LEU A 350 6.29 7.45 -7.63
CA LEU A 350 5.74 6.28 -8.34
C LEU A 350 6.66 5.06 -8.33
N GLY A 351 7.89 5.20 -8.83
CA GLY A 351 8.85 4.09 -8.91
C GLY A 351 9.16 3.48 -7.53
N CYS A 352 9.62 4.32 -6.60
CA CYS A 352 9.90 3.88 -5.23
C CYS A 352 8.64 3.43 -4.47
N GLY A 353 7.48 3.97 -4.82
CA GLY A 353 6.21 3.68 -4.17
C GLY A 353 5.69 2.29 -4.54
N LEU A 354 5.82 1.89 -5.80
CA LEU A 354 5.59 0.50 -6.22
C LEU A 354 6.54 -0.47 -5.48
N LEU A 355 7.81 -0.08 -5.30
CA LEU A 355 8.77 -0.86 -4.52
C LEU A 355 8.32 -1.01 -3.06
N PHE A 356 8.03 0.09 -2.36
CA PHE A 356 7.68 0.04 -0.94
C PHE A 356 6.31 -0.60 -0.69
N TYR A 357 5.39 -0.49 -1.64
CA TYR A 357 4.18 -1.31 -1.67
C TYR A 357 4.52 -2.81 -1.71
N ALA A 358 5.34 -3.24 -2.67
CA ALA A 358 5.68 -4.65 -2.82
C ALA A 358 6.53 -5.19 -1.66
N HIS A 359 7.46 -4.38 -1.15
CA HIS A 359 8.28 -4.72 0.00
C HIS A 359 7.45 -4.92 1.27
N THR A 360 6.54 -3.99 1.56
CA THR A 360 5.62 -4.09 2.70
C THR A 360 4.68 -5.29 2.54
N ALA A 361 4.07 -5.46 1.37
CA ALA A 361 3.19 -6.60 1.10
C ALA A 361 3.93 -7.94 1.21
N SER A 362 5.19 -8.02 0.77
CA SER A 362 6.04 -9.21 0.90
C SER A 362 6.26 -9.59 2.38
N GLN A 363 6.64 -8.61 3.22
CA GLN A 363 6.84 -8.84 4.66
C GLN A 363 5.54 -9.22 5.39
N LEU A 364 4.39 -8.85 4.85
CA LEU A 364 3.07 -9.22 5.36
C LEU A 364 2.52 -10.54 4.76
N GLY A 365 3.33 -11.29 4.01
CA GLY A 365 2.96 -12.60 3.46
C GLY A 365 2.28 -12.56 2.09
N GLY A 366 2.46 -11.48 1.32
CA GLY A 366 1.97 -11.36 -0.04
C GLY A 366 2.61 -12.37 -0.99
N HIS A 367 1.88 -12.76 -2.04
CA HIS A 367 2.31 -13.85 -2.90
C HIS A 367 3.46 -13.43 -3.82
N PRO A 368 4.63 -14.11 -3.80
CA PRO A 368 5.83 -13.61 -4.47
C PRO A 368 5.68 -13.33 -5.96
N ARG A 369 4.98 -14.21 -6.69
CA ARG A 369 4.74 -14.03 -8.13
C ARG A 369 3.99 -12.74 -8.48
N LEU A 370 3.02 -12.36 -7.65
CA LEU A 370 2.22 -11.14 -7.87
C LEU A 370 3.11 -9.91 -7.62
N LEU A 371 3.88 -9.95 -6.54
CA LEU A 371 4.75 -8.85 -6.13
C LEU A 371 5.97 -8.69 -7.06
N ALA A 372 6.50 -9.79 -7.62
CA ALA A 372 7.61 -9.75 -8.57
C ALA A 372 7.28 -8.90 -9.80
N ASP A 373 6.05 -9.02 -10.33
CA ASP A 373 5.60 -8.18 -11.44
C ASP A 373 5.50 -6.70 -11.06
N VAL A 374 5.13 -6.39 -9.81
CA VAL A 374 5.14 -5.01 -9.30
C VAL A 374 6.55 -4.47 -9.21
N VAL A 375 7.48 -5.24 -8.65
CA VAL A 375 8.89 -4.83 -8.49
C VAL A 375 9.57 -4.67 -9.86
N ARG A 376 9.27 -5.52 -10.84
CA ARG A 376 9.78 -5.35 -12.22
C ARG A 376 9.40 -4.01 -12.82
N SER A 377 8.12 -3.63 -12.75
CA SER A 377 7.68 -2.32 -13.24
C SER A 377 8.26 -1.17 -12.41
N ALA A 378 8.41 -1.34 -11.09
CA ALA A 378 9.09 -0.37 -10.23
C ALA A 378 10.52 -0.10 -10.70
N ILE A 379 11.29 -1.16 -11.01
CA ILE A 379 12.66 -1.04 -11.54
C ILE A 379 12.68 -0.27 -12.86
N VAL A 380 11.80 -0.62 -13.82
CA VAL A 380 11.73 0.04 -15.13
C VAL A 380 11.40 1.53 -14.98
N ILE A 381 10.42 1.86 -14.13
CA ILE A 381 10.03 3.24 -13.86
C ILE A 381 11.18 4.00 -13.19
N MET A 382 11.80 3.47 -12.14
CA MET A 382 12.94 4.12 -11.47
C MET A 382 14.12 4.34 -12.40
N GLN A 383 14.45 3.39 -13.28
CA GLN A 383 15.49 3.57 -14.29
C GLN A 383 15.15 4.71 -15.26
N SER A 384 13.90 4.83 -15.67
CA SER A 384 13.44 5.91 -16.53
C SER A 384 13.44 7.26 -15.80
N GLU A 385 13.07 7.31 -14.52
CA GLU A 385 13.16 8.50 -13.67
C GLU A 385 14.61 8.98 -13.55
N ILE A 386 15.56 8.07 -13.29
CA ILE A 386 17.00 8.37 -13.22
C ILE A 386 17.51 8.95 -14.55
N ALA A 387 17.11 8.35 -15.68
CA ALA A 387 17.55 8.80 -17.00
C ALA A 387 16.96 10.16 -17.40
N LYS A 388 15.68 10.42 -17.08
CA LYS A 388 14.95 11.63 -17.50
C LYS A 388 15.13 12.81 -16.54
N PHE A 389 15.33 12.55 -15.25
CA PHE A 389 15.25 13.55 -14.18
C PHE A 389 16.43 13.43 -13.19
N ALA A 390 17.66 13.27 -13.70
CA ALA A 390 18.85 12.97 -12.92
C ALA A 390 19.05 13.84 -11.65
N GLN A 391 18.68 15.13 -11.68
CA GLN A 391 18.78 16.04 -10.53
C GLN A 391 17.79 15.70 -9.40
N PHE A 392 16.64 15.10 -9.70
CA PHE A 392 15.55 14.80 -8.76
C PHE A 392 15.40 13.31 -8.45
N ALA A 393 16.21 12.45 -9.06
CA ALA A 393 16.13 10.99 -8.95
C ALA A 393 16.99 10.40 -7.82
N ARG A 394 17.22 11.14 -6.71
CA ARG A 394 18.02 10.65 -5.57
C ARG A 394 17.45 9.38 -4.96
N GLU A 395 16.15 9.37 -4.63
CA GLU A 395 15.49 8.19 -4.06
C GLU A 395 15.48 6.99 -5.02
N PRO A 396 15.06 7.15 -6.30
CA PRO A 396 15.19 6.06 -7.28
C PRO A 396 16.60 5.49 -7.37
N THR A 397 17.63 6.35 -7.39
CA THR A 397 19.04 5.90 -7.44
C THR A 397 19.41 5.12 -6.18
N HIS A 398 19.00 5.59 -5.00
CA HIS A 398 19.30 4.95 -3.72
C HIS A 398 18.58 3.60 -3.54
N PHE A 399 17.33 3.49 -3.98
CA PHE A 399 16.51 2.30 -3.74
C PHE A 399 16.51 1.29 -4.90
N LEU A 400 17.09 1.61 -6.06
CA LEU A 400 17.20 0.67 -7.18
C LEU A 400 17.93 -0.64 -6.82
N PRO A 401 19.02 -0.64 -6.02
CA PRO A 401 19.64 -1.88 -5.55
C PRO A 401 18.70 -2.72 -4.68
N LEU A 402 17.96 -2.10 -3.75
CA LEU A 402 16.96 -2.78 -2.91
C LEU A 402 15.88 -3.44 -3.77
N ALA A 403 15.40 -2.76 -4.81
CA ALA A 403 14.41 -3.32 -5.72
C ALA A 403 14.91 -4.55 -6.48
N LYS A 404 16.16 -4.51 -6.95
CA LYS A 404 16.79 -5.66 -7.63
C LYS A 404 16.96 -6.84 -6.68
N GLN A 405 17.39 -6.59 -5.44
CA GLN A 405 17.49 -7.63 -4.41
C GLN A 405 16.12 -8.24 -4.11
N LEU A 406 15.10 -7.42 -3.87
CA LEU A 406 13.76 -7.90 -3.60
C LEU A 406 13.20 -8.71 -4.77
N LEU A 407 13.43 -8.30 -6.03
CA LEU A 407 13.02 -9.07 -7.19
C LEU A 407 13.68 -10.46 -7.22
N ASP A 408 14.97 -10.52 -6.93
CA ASP A 408 15.73 -11.78 -6.87
C ASP A 408 15.15 -12.72 -5.80
N GLU A 409 14.88 -12.21 -4.60
CA GLU A 409 14.23 -12.97 -3.52
C GLU A 409 12.84 -13.50 -3.92
N LEU A 410 12.04 -12.68 -4.63
CA LEU A 410 10.69 -13.05 -5.06
C LEU A 410 10.69 -14.07 -6.21
N ASP A 411 11.61 -13.96 -7.17
CA ASP A 411 11.71 -14.87 -8.32
C ASP A 411 12.27 -16.24 -7.92
N HIS A 412 13.08 -16.31 -6.85
CA HIS A 412 13.64 -17.57 -6.32
C HIS A 412 12.82 -18.21 -5.19
N ALA A 413 11.66 -17.66 -4.84
CA ALA A 413 10.80 -18.23 -3.82
C ALA A 413 10.27 -19.62 -4.24
N GLU A 414 10.60 -20.67 -3.47
CA GLU A 414 10.05 -22.01 -3.70
C GLU A 414 8.57 -22.08 -3.28
N LEU A 415 7.68 -22.16 -4.26
CA LEU A 415 6.24 -22.13 -4.01
C LEU A 415 5.53 -23.40 -4.53
N PRO A 416 4.51 -23.91 -3.82
CA PRO A 416 3.63 -24.95 -4.36
C PRO A 416 2.95 -24.45 -5.63
N ARG A 417 2.73 -25.34 -6.61
CA ARG A 417 2.00 -24.99 -7.83
C ARG A 417 0.61 -24.43 -7.48
N PRO A 418 0.32 -23.16 -7.84
CA PRO A 418 -0.98 -22.54 -7.59
C PRO A 418 -2.12 -23.23 -8.34
N ALA A 419 -3.31 -23.20 -7.77
CA ALA A 419 -4.54 -23.64 -8.42
C ALA A 419 -4.88 -22.80 -9.67
N SER A 420 -4.47 -21.52 -9.69
CA SER A 420 -4.61 -20.62 -10.83
C SER A 420 -3.78 -21.03 -12.05
N ASP A 421 -2.74 -21.86 -11.87
CA ASP A 421 -1.93 -22.42 -12.95
C ASP A 421 -2.49 -23.74 -13.51
N VAL A 422 -3.57 -24.26 -12.94
CA VAL A 422 -4.29 -25.39 -13.53
C VAL A 422 -5.19 -24.84 -14.63
N ARG A 423 -4.80 -25.09 -15.88
CA ARG A 423 -5.54 -24.61 -17.06
C ARG A 423 -6.75 -25.51 -17.32
N PRO A 424 -7.99 -25.00 -17.23
CA PRO A 424 -9.18 -25.73 -17.66
C PRO A 424 -9.17 -25.97 -19.18
N GLN A 425 -9.83 -27.02 -19.62
CA GLN A 425 -10.15 -27.24 -21.02
C GLN A 425 -11.44 -26.49 -21.37
N PHE A 426 -11.42 -25.72 -22.45
CA PHE A 426 -12.58 -24.92 -22.87
C PHE A 426 -13.43 -25.66 -23.88
N VAL A 427 -14.73 -25.72 -23.61
CA VAL A 427 -15.76 -26.01 -24.62
C VAL A 427 -16.23 -24.71 -25.28
N ARG A 428 -16.29 -23.63 -24.49
CA ARG A 428 -16.57 -22.27 -24.94
C ARG A 428 -15.60 -21.32 -24.24
N ALA A 429 -14.64 -20.77 -24.99
CA ALA A 429 -13.58 -19.92 -24.45
C ALA A 429 -14.06 -18.50 -24.11
N PRO A 430 -13.43 -17.81 -23.14
CA PRO A 430 -13.68 -16.39 -22.91
C PRO A 430 -13.08 -15.55 -24.04
N THR A 431 -13.85 -14.64 -24.61
CA THR A 431 -13.41 -13.82 -25.78
C THR A 431 -13.57 -12.31 -25.58
N ALA A 432 -14.17 -11.87 -24.48
CA ALA A 432 -14.47 -10.46 -24.23
C ALA A 432 -13.86 -10.00 -22.90
N SER A 433 -13.53 -8.70 -22.81
CA SER A 433 -13.08 -8.09 -21.56
C SER A 433 -14.21 -8.08 -20.53
N LEU A 434 -13.86 -8.40 -19.28
CA LEU A 434 -14.78 -8.41 -18.14
C LEU A 434 -14.79 -7.09 -17.36
N ARG A 435 -14.03 -6.08 -17.83
CA ARG A 435 -13.94 -4.78 -17.17
C ARG A 435 -15.33 -4.15 -16.98
N GLY A 436 -15.64 -3.74 -15.75
CA GLY A 436 -16.90 -3.08 -15.40
C GLY A 436 -18.15 -3.96 -15.52
N ARG A 437 -18.00 -5.27 -15.74
CA ARG A 437 -19.13 -6.20 -15.79
C ARG A 437 -19.42 -6.81 -14.42
N THR A 438 -20.65 -7.23 -14.22
CA THR A 438 -21.03 -8.12 -13.12
C THR A 438 -20.89 -9.57 -13.57
N VAL A 439 -20.02 -10.32 -12.90
CA VAL A 439 -19.57 -11.66 -13.32
C VAL A 439 -19.92 -12.70 -12.26
N ALA A 440 -20.31 -13.90 -12.67
CA ALA A 440 -20.47 -15.05 -11.80
C ALA A 440 -19.57 -16.23 -12.22
N LEU A 441 -18.75 -16.70 -11.28
CA LEU A 441 -17.91 -17.88 -11.41
C LEU A 441 -18.61 -19.06 -10.75
N LEU A 442 -19.15 -19.94 -11.59
CA LEU A 442 -19.88 -21.13 -11.18
C LEU A 442 -18.98 -22.34 -11.27
N CYS A 443 -18.95 -23.14 -10.22
CA CYS A 443 -18.32 -24.45 -10.25
C CYS A 443 -19.32 -25.55 -9.89
N GLY A 444 -19.15 -26.72 -10.50
CA GLY A 444 -19.96 -27.87 -10.15
C GLY A 444 -19.27 -29.18 -10.41
N TYR A 445 -19.71 -30.20 -9.69
CA TYR A 445 -19.16 -31.54 -9.80
C TYR A 445 -19.93 -32.34 -10.85
N ALA A 446 -19.23 -32.76 -11.90
CA ALA A 446 -19.77 -33.48 -13.04
C ALA A 446 -18.88 -34.70 -13.33
N PRO A 447 -18.91 -35.74 -12.48
CA PRO A 447 -17.90 -36.82 -12.52
C PRO A 447 -17.80 -37.53 -13.87
N ASP A 448 -18.91 -37.65 -14.59
CA ASP A 448 -19.05 -38.24 -15.92
C ASP A 448 -19.26 -37.21 -17.04
N GLY A 449 -19.01 -35.93 -16.76
CA GLY A 449 -19.18 -34.84 -17.71
C GLY A 449 -20.62 -34.33 -17.88
N LEU A 450 -21.56 -34.78 -17.05
CA LEU A 450 -22.94 -34.26 -17.01
C LEU A 450 -23.09 -33.22 -15.88
N PRO A 451 -23.47 -31.96 -16.19
CA PRO A 451 -23.71 -30.95 -15.17
C PRO A 451 -24.90 -31.30 -14.28
N SER A 452 -24.79 -31.02 -12.98
CA SER A 452 -25.86 -31.31 -12.03
C SER A 452 -27.09 -30.42 -12.27
N PRO A 453 -28.34 -30.91 -12.06
CA PRO A 453 -29.54 -30.10 -12.24
C PRO A 453 -29.54 -28.81 -11.41
N ALA A 454 -28.92 -28.82 -10.23
CA ALA A 454 -28.79 -27.64 -9.37
C ALA A 454 -27.91 -26.57 -10.01
N LEU A 455 -26.76 -26.96 -10.57
CA LEU A 455 -25.88 -26.04 -11.29
C LEU A 455 -26.58 -25.40 -12.50
N LEU A 456 -27.28 -26.21 -13.30
CA LEU A 456 -28.00 -25.72 -14.48
C LEU A 456 -29.05 -24.67 -14.10
N ALA A 457 -29.83 -24.95 -13.07
CA ALA A 457 -30.84 -24.01 -12.57
C ALA A 457 -30.20 -22.73 -12.00
N LEU A 458 -29.10 -22.85 -11.26
CA LEU A 458 -28.36 -21.72 -10.72
C LEU A 458 -27.78 -20.83 -11.82
N CYS A 459 -27.18 -21.44 -12.85
CA CYS A 459 -26.65 -20.72 -14.02
C CYS A 459 -27.74 -19.90 -14.71
N LYS A 460 -28.90 -20.53 -14.96
CA LYS A 460 -30.06 -19.86 -15.57
C LYS A 460 -30.61 -18.74 -14.69
N ALA A 461 -30.73 -18.97 -13.38
CA ALA A 461 -31.24 -17.98 -12.43
C ALA A 461 -30.32 -16.76 -12.30
N ILE A 462 -29.00 -16.97 -12.32
CA ILE A 462 -28.04 -15.86 -12.30
C ILE A 462 -28.07 -15.09 -13.63
N ALA A 463 -28.10 -15.79 -14.76
CA ALA A 463 -28.11 -15.16 -16.08
C ALA A 463 -29.37 -14.30 -16.32
N ARG A 464 -30.55 -14.73 -15.85
CA ARG A 464 -31.79 -13.92 -15.97
C ARG A 464 -31.74 -12.57 -15.23
N LYS A 465 -30.83 -12.41 -14.27
CA LYS A 465 -30.56 -11.14 -13.58
C LYS A 465 -29.53 -10.27 -14.31
N GLY A 466 -29.17 -10.62 -15.54
CA GLY A 466 -28.21 -9.87 -16.36
C GLY A 466 -26.75 -10.06 -15.95
N VAL A 467 -26.45 -11.10 -15.15
CA VAL A 467 -25.09 -11.41 -14.70
C VAL A 467 -24.41 -12.34 -15.71
N GLU A 468 -23.17 -12.02 -16.09
CA GLU A 468 -22.40 -12.83 -17.02
C GLU A 468 -21.85 -14.08 -16.32
N THR A 469 -22.27 -15.27 -16.75
CA THR A 469 -21.92 -16.54 -16.10
C THR A 469 -20.76 -17.25 -16.79
N HIS A 470 -19.78 -17.68 -15.99
CA HIS A 470 -18.67 -18.52 -16.41
C HIS A 470 -18.70 -19.81 -15.59
N VAL A 471 -18.72 -20.95 -16.28
CA VAL A 471 -18.93 -22.25 -15.66
C VAL A 471 -17.68 -23.11 -15.84
N CYS A 472 -17.20 -23.69 -14.75
CA CYS A 472 -16.13 -24.68 -14.77
C CYS A 472 -16.54 -25.96 -14.03
N LEU A 473 -16.55 -27.08 -14.74
CA LEU A 473 -16.94 -28.38 -14.21
C LEU A 473 -15.74 -29.20 -13.76
N ALA A 474 -15.85 -29.84 -12.60
CA ALA A 474 -14.89 -30.82 -12.12
C ALA A 474 -15.31 -32.23 -12.56
N VAL A 475 -14.48 -32.87 -13.39
CA VAL A 475 -14.70 -34.23 -13.92
C VAL A 475 -13.78 -35.24 -13.22
N GLN A 476 -14.22 -36.50 -13.09
CA GLN A 476 -13.46 -37.53 -12.39
C GLN A 476 -12.54 -38.34 -13.30
N ALA A 477 -12.85 -38.36 -14.60
CA ALA A 477 -12.07 -38.99 -15.65
C ALA A 477 -12.00 -38.03 -16.86
N PRO A 478 -10.98 -38.17 -17.73
CA PRO A 478 -10.96 -37.47 -19.01
C PRO A 478 -12.25 -37.76 -19.79
N VAL A 479 -12.96 -36.70 -20.19
CA VAL A 479 -14.16 -36.79 -21.02
C VAL A 479 -13.82 -36.31 -22.43
N ALA A 480 -14.23 -37.09 -23.44
CA ALA A 480 -13.98 -36.72 -24.84
C ALA A 480 -14.79 -35.49 -25.27
N GLN A 481 -16.02 -35.35 -24.73
CA GLN A 481 -16.88 -34.19 -24.93
C GLN A 481 -17.74 -33.98 -23.68
N LEU A 482 -17.84 -32.73 -23.23
CA LEU A 482 -18.67 -32.34 -22.09
C LEU A 482 -20.12 -32.12 -22.55
N ALA A 483 -21.11 -32.58 -21.78
CA ALA A 483 -22.49 -32.22 -22.05
C ALA A 483 -22.73 -30.76 -21.66
N VAL A 484 -23.13 -29.94 -22.63
CA VAL A 484 -23.38 -28.49 -22.43
C VAL A 484 -24.86 -28.11 -22.50
N ALA A 485 -25.76 -29.10 -22.65
CA ALA A 485 -27.19 -28.87 -22.62
C ALA A 485 -27.61 -28.27 -21.28
N GLY A 486 -28.36 -27.16 -21.31
CA GLY A 486 -28.76 -26.39 -20.13
C GLY A 486 -27.76 -25.33 -19.67
N LEU A 487 -26.61 -25.19 -20.35
CA LEU A 487 -25.60 -24.14 -20.12
C LEU A 487 -25.56 -23.12 -21.28
N GLU A 488 -26.67 -22.96 -21.99
CA GLU A 488 -26.74 -22.04 -23.14
C GLU A 488 -26.41 -20.60 -22.74
N ASP A 489 -26.88 -20.21 -21.56
CA ASP A 489 -26.68 -18.89 -20.95
C ASP A 489 -25.24 -18.63 -20.46
N ALA A 490 -24.41 -19.67 -20.36
CA ALA A 490 -23.02 -19.53 -19.90
C ALA A 490 -22.13 -18.92 -20.99
N ARG A 491 -21.48 -17.79 -20.69
CA ARG A 491 -20.53 -17.16 -21.60
C ARG A 491 -19.30 -18.02 -21.82
N THR A 492 -18.80 -18.64 -20.76
CA THR A 492 -17.66 -19.55 -20.78
C THR A 492 -18.07 -20.88 -20.20
N ILE A 493 -17.66 -21.96 -20.87
CA ILE A 493 -17.86 -23.33 -20.41
C ILE A 493 -16.52 -24.02 -20.47
N ALA A 494 -16.05 -24.45 -19.32
CA ALA A 494 -14.79 -25.17 -19.17
C ALA A 494 -14.95 -26.38 -18.27
N PHE A 495 -13.96 -27.27 -18.31
CA PHE A 495 -13.87 -28.40 -17.39
C PHE A 495 -12.41 -28.71 -17.04
N ARG A 496 -12.21 -29.34 -15.89
CA ARG A 496 -10.90 -29.80 -15.41
C ARG A 496 -11.06 -31.06 -14.57
N MET A 497 -9.96 -31.76 -14.34
CA MET A 497 -9.93 -32.87 -13.39
C MET A 497 -10.27 -32.40 -11.98
N ASN A 498 -10.99 -33.23 -11.22
CA ASN A 498 -11.36 -32.98 -9.83
C ASN A 498 -10.20 -33.28 -8.87
N ASP A 499 -9.16 -32.46 -8.91
CA ASP A 499 -7.97 -32.52 -8.04
C ASP A 499 -8.01 -31.50 -6.89
N SER A 500 -9.03 -30.62 -6.87
CA SER A 500 -9.27 -29.59 -5.87
C SER A 500 -10.77 -29.32 -5.70
N TYR A 501 -11.17 -28.89 -4.50
CA TYR A 501 -12.53 -28.41 -4.23
C TYR A 501 -12.78 -27.04 -4.87
N ASP A 502 -14.00 -26.52 -4.73
CA ASP A 502 -14.53 -25.29 -5.34
C ASP A 502 -13.55 -24.11 -5.44
N PHE A 503 -12.82 -23.79 -4.37
CA PHE A 503 -11.82 -22.72 -4.37
C PHE A 503 -10.72 -22.92 -5.42
N GLY A 504 -10.25 -24.16 -5.62
CA GLY A 504 -9.27 -24.46 -6.66
C GLY A 504 -9.86 -24.26 -8.05
N ILE A 505 -11.14 -24.59 -8.25
CA ILE A 505 -11.86 -24.41 -9.51
C ILE A 505 -12.06 -22.92 -9.82
N TRP A 506 -12.47 -22.12 -8.84
CA TRP A 506 -12.56 -20.67 -8.98
C TRP A 506 -11.19 -20.03 -9.23
N ALA A 507 -10.13 -20.46 -8.54
CA ALA A 507 -8.78 -19.96 -8.78
C ALA A 507 -8.30 -20.26 -10.21
N ALA A 508 -8.58 -21.46 -10.73
CA ALA A 508 -8.28 -21.80 -12.12
C ALA A 508 -9.04 -20.90 -13.11
N GLN A 509 -10.30 -20.58 -12.83
CA GLN A 509 -11.07 -19.62 -13.63
C GLN A 509 -10.47 -18.21 -13.57
N LEU A 510 -10.12 -17.73 -12.37
CA LEU A 510 -9.48 -16.43 -12.18
C LEU A 510 -8.13 -16.33 -12.94
N GLY A 511 -7.41 -17.44 -13.07
CA GLY A 511 -6.13 -17.51 -13.79
C GLY A 511 -6.23 -17.52 -15.32
N VAL A 512 -7.43 -17.68 -15.89
CA VAL A 512 -7.64 -17.78 -17.36
C VAL A 512 -8.66 -16.79 -17.92
N LEU A 513 -9.51 -16.20 -17.08
CA LEU A 513 -10.48 -15.20 -17.51
C LEU A 513 -9.80 -13.84 -17.72
N PRO A 514 -10.04 -13.17 -18.86
CA PRO A 514 -9.37 -11.92 -19.20
C PRO A 514 -9.85 -10.77 -18.31
N ASP A 515 -8.90 -10.05 -17.71
CA ASP A 515 -9.14 -8.85 -16.89
C ASP A 515 -10.22 -9.01 -15.81
N VAL A 516 -10.44 -10.24 -15.30
CA VAL A 516 -11.54 -10.55 -14.37
C VAL A 516 -11.48 -9.71 -13.08
N TRP A 517 -10.27 -9.36 -12.63
CA TRP A 517 -10.06 -8.49 -11.48
C TRP A 517 -10.49 -7.04 -11.71
N ASN A 518 -10.74 -6.63 -12.95
CA ASN A 518 -11.29 -5.33 -13.32
C ASN A 518 -12.84 -5.35 -13.47
N ALA A 519 -13.48 -6.47 -13.15
CA ALA A 519 -14.94 -6.56 -13.08
C ALA A 519 -15.51 -5.58 -12.04
N GLU A 520 -16.76 -5.17 -12.22
CA GLU A 520 -17.48 -4.36 -11.22
C GLU A 520 -17.67 -5.16 -9.93
N ARG A 521 -18.02 -6.44 -10.08
CA ARG A 521 -18.19 -7.42 -9.00
C ARG A 521 -18.05 -8.84 -9.53
N ILE A 522 -17.61 -9.74 -8.66
CA ILE A 522 -17.47 -11.17 -8.93
C ILE A 522 -18.29 -11.95 -7.90
N ILE A 523 -19.24 -12.76 -8.38
CA ILE A 523 -20.03 -13.70 -7.59
C ILE A 523 -19.40 -15.08 -7.72
N PHE A 524 -19.20 -15.77 -6.60
CA PHE A 524 -18.69 -17.13 -6.54
C PHE A 524 -19.81 -18.02 -6.03
N ALA A 525 -20.15 -19.06 -6.80
CA ALA A 525 -21.19 -19.99 -6.37
C ALA A 525 -20.90 -21.43 -6.84
N ASN A 526 -21.37 -22.39 -6.05
CA ASN A 526 -21.22 -23.82 -6.34
C ASN A 526 -22.56 -24.56 -6.30
N ASP A 527 -22.55 -25.84 -6.67
CA ASP A 527 -23.73 -26.71 -6.73
C ASP A 527 -24.01 -27.49 -5.44
N SER A 528 -23.40 -27.11 -4.31
CA SER A 528 -23.70 -27.71 -3.00
C SER A 528 -25.09 -27.32 -2.46
N VAL A 529 -25.71 -26.32 -3.08
CA VAL A 529 -27.05 -25.81 -2.78
C VAL A 529 -28.00 -26.02 -3.95
N ILE A 530 -29.26 -26.27 -3.63
CA ILE A 530 -30.34 -26.43 -4.59
C ILE A 530 -31.24 -25.19 -4.50
N LEU A 531 -31.42 -24.50 -5.62
CA LEU A 531 -32.40 -23.43 -5.75
C LEU A 531 -33.82 -24.01 -5.59
N VAL A 532 -34.57 -23.52 -4.62
CA VAL A 532 -35.95 -23.99 -4.36
C VAL A 532 -36.99 -22.89 -4.53
N ASN A 533 -36.60 -21.61 -4.54
CA ASN A 533 -37.53 -20.48 -4.70
C ASN A 533 -36.93 -19.41 -5.61
N ASP A 534 -37.51 -19.26 -6.81
CA ASP A 534 -37.04 -18.30 -7.82
C ASP A 534 -37.30 -16.84 -7.44
N ALA A 535 -38.46 -16.54 -6.84
CA ALA A 535 -38.80 -15.18 -6.43
C ALA A 535 -37.86 -14.70 -5.31
N ALA A 536 -37.64 -15.54 -4.30
CA ALA A 536 -36.68 -15.24 -3.24
C ALA A 536 -35.24 -15.11 -3.75
N PHE A 537 -34.89 -15.81 -4.83
CA PHE A 537 -33.58 -15.66 -5.47
C PHE A 537 -33.46 -14.32 -6.19
N ASP A 538 -34.51 -13.88 -6.89
CA ASP A 538 -34.52 -12.60 -7.55
C ASP A 538 -34.43 -11.45 -6.54
N ASP A 539 -35.17 -11.54 -5.43
CA ASP A 539 -35.09 -10.62 -4.29
C ASP A 539 -33.68 -10.58 -3.68
N LEU A 540 -33.06 -11.75 -3.49
CA LEU A 540 -31.69 -11.88 -2.99
C LEU A 540 -30.69 -11.15 -3.91
N MET A 541 -30.77 -11.40 -5.21
CA MET A 541 -29.88 -10.78 -6.20
C MET A 541 -30.10 -9.26 -6.27
N ASP A 542 -31.34 -8.79 -6.15
CA ASP A 542 -31.66 -7.35 -6.09
C ASP A 542 -31.21 -6.69 -4.78
N ALA A 543 -31.19 -7.43 -3.66
CA ALA A 543 -30.60 -6.95 -2.42
C ALA A 543 -29.07 -6.85 -2.56
N MET A 544 -28.41 -7.89 -3.09
CA MET A 544 -26.97 -7.92 -3.32
C MET A 544 -26.50 -6.88 -4.33
N SER A 545 -27.34 -6.53 -5.32
CA SER A 545 -27.01 -5.52 -6.33
C SER A 545 -26.88 -4.12 -5.72
N ARG A 546 -27.80 -3.79 -4.80
CA ARG A 546 -27.92 -2.51 -4.07
C ARG A 546 -26.98 -2.39 -2.87
N ASP A 547 -26.53 -3.51 -2.31
CA ASP A 547 -25.65 -3.51 -1.15
C ASP A 547 -24.23 -3.01 -1.54
N PRO A 548 -23.72 -1.96 -0.87
CA PRO A 548 -22.43 -1.38 -1.18
C PRO A 548 -21.25 -2.15 -0.57
N SER A 549 -21.49 -3.20 0.23
CA SER A 549 -20.45 -3.97 0.90
C SER A 549 -19.49 -4.63 -0.08
N GLU A 550 -18.19 -4.52 0.19
CA GLU A 550 -17.12 -5.06 -0.64
C GLU A 550 -17.07 -6.59 -0.59
N PHE A 551 -17.57 -7.19 0.50
CA PHE A 551 -17.78 -8.64 0.62
C PHE A 551 -19.20 -8.96 1.08
N ILE A 552 -19.88 -9.84 0.34
CA ILE A 552 -21.22 -10.34 0.72
C ILE A 552 -21.20 -11.86 0.72
N ALA A 553 -21.71 -12.48 1.78
CA ALA A 553 -21.96 -13.92 1.83
C ALA A 553 -23.38 -14.21 2.31
N LEU A 554 -23.87 -15.44 2.05
CA LEU A 554 -25.24 -15.79 2.44
C LEU A 554 -25.35 -16.17 3.91
N THR A 555 -24.49 -17.04 4.41
CA THR A 555 -24.53 -17.52 5.80
C THR A 555 -23.13 -17.53 6.42
N ASP A 556 -23.09 -17.47 7.74
CA ASP A 556 -21.88 -17.60 8.55
C ASP A 556 -21.87 -18.93 9.32
N SER A 557 -20.72 -19.20 9.94
CA SER A 557 -20.47 -20.32 10.85
C SER A 557 -19.62 -19.82 12.00
N ILE A 558 -19.93 -20.25 13.22
CA ILE A 558 -19.14 -19.95 14.44
C ILE A 558 -18.03 -20.98 14.70
N THR A 559 -17.96 -22.07 13.92
CA THR A 559 -17.05 -23.20 14.17
C THR A 559 -16.11 -23.44 12.99
N PRO A 560 -14.77 -23.51 13.18
CA PRO A 560 -14.05 -23.46 14.46
C PRO A 560 -13.91 -22.06 15.05
N VAL A 561 -14.06 -21.02 14.23
CA VAL A 561 -14.18 -19.61 14.62
C VAL A 561 -15.20 -18.92 13.69
N PRO A 562 -15.75 -17.75 14.04
CA PRO A 562 -16.66 -17.00 13.19
C PRO A 562 -16.09 -16.73 11.78
N HIS A 563 -16.78 -17.19 10.74
CA HIS A 563 -16.44 -16.97 9.32
C HIS A 563 -17.66 -17.06 8.40
N ALA A 564 -17.53 -16.57 7.17
CA ALA A 564 -18.56 -16.72 6.13
C ALA A 564 -18.39 -18.05 5.36
N GLN A 565 -19.50 -18.69 5.01
CA GLN A 565 -19.49 -19.92 4.20
C GLN A 565 -19.36 -19.60 2.70
N SER A 566 -18.63 -20.42 1.94
CA SER A 566 -18.22 -20.07 0.57
C SER A 566 -19.13 -20.56 -0.55
N TYR A 567 -20.27 -21.19 -0.28
CA TYR A 567 -21.08 -21.78 -1.36
C TYR A 567 -21.79 -20.74 -2.24
N PHE A 568 -21.92 -19.51 -1.75
CA PHE A 568 -22.41 -18.36 -2.50
C PHE A 568 -21.92 -17.07 -1.82
N PHE A 569 -21.02 -16.33 -2.47
CA PHE A 569 -20.50 -15.05 -1.99
C PHE A 569 -20.13 -14.10 -3.14
N GLN A 570 -19.89 -12.84 -2.83
CA GLN A 570 -19.56 -11.78 -3.78
C GLN A 570 -18.39 -10.94 -3.28
N LEU A 571 -17.50 -10.56 -4.20
CA LEU A 571 -16.47 -9.54 -4.03
C LEU A 571 -16.74 -8.37 -4.97
N ARG A 572 -16.52 -7.13 -4.51
CA ARG A 572 -16.59 -5.91 -5.35
C ARG A 572 -15.65 -4.82 -4.83
N GLY A 573 -15.47 -3.77 -5.63
CA GLY A 573 -14.78 -2.55 -5.21
C GLY A 573 -13.37 -2.82 -4.70
N GLU A 574 -13.02 -2.26 -3.53
CA GLU A 574 -11.67 -2.39 -2.97
C GLU A 574 -11.30 -3.84 -2.60
N ALA A 575 -12.25 -4.73 -2.30
CA ALA A 575 -11.92 -6.14 -2.05
C ALA A 575 -11.34 -6.85 -3.28
N LEU A 576 -11.71 -6.43 -4.50
CA LEU A 576 -11.11 -6.98 -5.73
C LEU A 576 -9.68 -6.49 -5.98
N ASN A 577 -9.29 -5.40 -5.31
CA ASN A 577 -8.00 -4.76 -5.49
C ASN A 577 -7.13 -4.79 -4.23
N ASP A 578 -7.63 -5.37 -3.15
CA ASP A 578 -6.88 -5.61 -1.95
C ASP A 578 -5.82 -6.69 -2.21
N TRP A 579 -4.58 -6.36 -1.85
CA TRP A 579 -3.41 -7.20 -2.14
C TRP A 579 -3.45 -8.51 -1.37
N ARG A 580 -4.08 -8.54 -0.20
CA ARG A 580 -4.25 -9.74 0.63
C ARG A 580 -5.21 -10.68 -0.07
N THR A 581 -6.30 -10.14 -0.61
CA THR A 581 -7.28 -10.90 -1.41
C THR A 581 -6.64 -11.47 -2.68
N ARG A 582 -5.96 -10.65 -3.50
CA ARG A 582 -5.30 -11.17 -4.72
C ARG A 582 -4.16 -12.15 -4.41
N SER A 583 -3.41 -11.92 -3.34
CA SER A 583 -2.34 -12.85 -2.89
C SER A 583 -2.91 -14.19 -2.44
N PHE A 584 -4.04 -14.19 -1.72
CA PHE A 584 -4.73 -15.41 -1.33
C PHE A 584 -5.08 -16.27 -2.54
N TRP A 585 -5.70 -15.67 -3.56
CA TRP A 585 -6.07 -16.39 -4.79
C TRP A 585 -4.86 -16.81 -5.63
N ALA A 586 -3.81 -15.99 -5.68
CA ALA A 586 -2.58 -16.29 -6.39
C ALA A 586 -1.78 -17.44 -5.74
N GLY A 587 -1.85 -17.57 -4.41
CA GLY A 587 -1.14 -18.58 -3.62
C GLY A 587 -1.94 -19.83 -3.27
N LEU A 588 -3.20 -19.92 -3.70
CA LEU A 588 -4.06 -21.04 -3.35
C LEU A 588 -3.47 -22.38 -3.87
N PRO A 589 -3.20 -23.38 -3.02
CA PRO A 589 -2.64 -24.65 -3.46
C PRO A 589 -3.58 -25.42 -4.42
N SER A 590 -3.00 -26.11 -5.40
CA SER A 590 -3.73 -26.90 -6.41
C SER A 590 -4.39 -28.18 -5.89
N ALA A 591 -4.07 -28.65 -4.68
CA ALA A 591 -4.68 -29.84 -4.06
C ALA A 591 -4.97 -29.58 -2.58
N LEU A 592 -6.24 -29.65 -2.20
CA LEU A 592 -6.74 -29.45 -0.84
C LEU A 592 -7.82 -30.48 -0.51
N ASP A 593 -7.92 -30.92 0.75
CA ASP A 593 -9.05 -31.70 1.26
C ASP A 593 -10.19 -30.82 1.82
N LYS A 594 -11.38 -31.40 2.09
CA LYS A 594 -12.56 -30.65 2.57
C LYS A 594 -12.29 -29.86 3.86
N GLN A 595 -11.46 -30.39 4.77
CA GLN A 595 -11.14 -29.68 6.01
C GLN A 595 -10.09 -28.60 5.77
N GLU A 596 -9.12 -28.85 4.88
CA GLU A 596 -8.14 -27.84 4.45
C GLU A 596 -8.80 -26.67 3.74
N VAL A 597 -9.87 -26.88 2.97
CA VAL A 597 -10.68 -25.79 2.37
C VAL A 597 -11.31 -24.91 3.43
N ILE A 598 -11.92 -25.49 4.47
CA ILE A 598 -12.49 -24.70 5.58
C ILE A 598 -11.37 -23.94 6.28
N ASP A 599 -10.34 -24.66 6.74
CA ASP A 599 -9.25 -24.11 7.57
C ASP A 599 -8.40 -23.07 6.82
N THR A 600 -8.25 -23.20 5.49
CA THR A 600 -7.28 -22.44 4.66
C THR A 600 -7.95 -21.48 3.69
N CYS A 601 -9.21 -21.67 3.34
CA CYS A 601 -9.90 -20.81 2.37
C CYS A 601 -10.99 -19.97 3.03
N GLU A 602 -12.01 -20.59 3.62
CA GLU A 602 -13.15 -19.86 4.20
C GLU A 602 -12.72 -18.95 5.37
N LEU A 603 -11.93 -19.52 6.30
CA LEU A 603 -11.39 -18.77 7.45
C LEU A 603 -10.45 -17.65 7.00
N VAL A 604 -9.49 -17.98 6.14
CA VAL A 604 -8.46 -17.04 5.69
C VAL A 604 -9.07 -15.90 4.90
N LEU A 605 -9.92 -16.19 3.91
CA LEU A 605 -10.55 -15.14 3.10
C LEU A 605 -11.39 -14.19 3.95
N THR A 606 -12.17 -14.73 4.89
CA THR A 606 -13.00 -13.89 5.79
C THR A 606 -12.12 -13.02 6.71
N ASP A 607 -11.02 -13.57 7.23
CA ASP A 607 -10.10 -12.84 8.10
C ASP A 607 -9.32 -11.76 7.33
N LEU A 608 -8.80 -12.06 6.13
CA LEU A 608 -8.06 -11.10 5.32
C LEU A 608 -8.92 -9.90 4.94
N ILE A 609 -10.19 -10.14 4.60
CA ILE A 609 -11.16 -9.07 4.36
C ILE A 609 -11.44 -8.30 5.65
N GLY A 610 -11.52 -8.98 6.79
CA GLY A 610 -11.73 -8.36 8.11
C GLY A 610 -10.55 -7.54 8.63
N LYS A 611 -9.33 -7.79 8.16
CA LYS A 611 -8.12 -7.04 8.53
C LYS A 611 -8.05 -5.66 7.90
N ASN A 612 -8.68 -5.47 6.74
CA ASN A 612 -8.75 -4.17 6.10
C ASN A 612 -9.97 -3.41 6.65
N VAL A 613 -9.71 -2.45 7.53
CA VAL A 613 -10.74 -1.67 8.24
C VAL A 613 -11.65 -0.86 7.32
N ASN A 614 -11.23 -0.64 6.08
CA ASN A 614 -11.99 0.11 5.08
C ASN A 614 -12.98 -0.78 4.29
N LEU A 615 -12.92 -2.11 4.44
CA LEU A 615 -13.82 -3.03 3.74
C LEU A 615 -15.06 -3.33 4.58
N ARG A 616 -16.24 -3.09 3.99
CA ARG A 616 -17.51 -3.48 4.59
C ARG A 616 -17.83 -4.91 4.20
N ARG A 617 -18.34 -5.64 5.19
CA ARG A 617 -18.81 -7.02 5.03
C ARG A 617 -20.28 -7.12 5.38
N ASN A 618 -21.02 -7.91 4.61
CA ASN A 618 -22.37 -8.28 4.95
C ASN A 618 -22.59 -9.78 4.82
N VAL A 619 -23.15 -10.39 5.87
CA VAL A 619 -23.70 -11.74 5.80
C VAL A 619 -25.22 -11.60 5.85
N ILE A 620 -25.90 -11.98 4.76
CA ILE A 620 -27.34 -11.67 4.58
C ILE A 620 -28.19 -12.42 5.59
N PHE A 621 -27.95 -13.73 5.73
CA PHE A 621 -28.61 -14.61 6.68
C PHE A 621 -27.62 -14.98 7.80
N SER A 622 -27.01 -13.97 8.44
CA SER A 622 -26.10 -14.20 9.56
C SER A 622 -26.83 -14.83 10.75
N LEU A 623 -26.10 -15.57 11.57
CA LEU A 623 -26.63 -16.10 12.83
C LEU A 623 -27.16 -15.00 13.74
N GLU A 624 -26.44 -13.88 13.86
CA GLU A 624 -26.87 -12.72 14.64
C GLU A 624 -28.21 -12.16 14.13
N LYS A 625 -28.38 -11.97 12.82
CA LYS A 625 -29.65 -11.48 12.24
C LYS A 625 -30.77 -12.52 12.34
N THR A 626 -30.41 -13.79 12.29
CA THR A 626 -31.36 -14.90 12.40
C THR A 626 -31.82 -15.09 13.85
N PHE A 627 -30.94 -14.81 14.82
CA PHE A 627 -31.09 -15.02 16.26
C PHE A 627 -30.56 -13.82 17.07
N PRO A 628 -31.18 -12.63 16.98
CA PRO A 628 -30.64 -11.39 17.57
C PRO A 628 -30.56 -11.38 19.11
N ASN A 629 -31.23 -12.33 19.77
CA ASN A 629 -31.31 -12.42 21.23
C ASN A 629 -30.67 -13.70 21.79
N SER A 630 -29.88 -14.42 20.99
CA SER A 630 -29.20 -15.65 21.43
C SER A 630 -27.73 -15.36 21.70
N ALA A 631 -27.19 -15.85 22.83
CA ALA A 631 -25.75 -15.81 23.03
C ALA A 631 -25.08 -16.77 22.04
N ASN A 632 -23.87 -16.44 21.58
CA ASN A 632 -23.15 -17.29 20.61
C ASN A 632 -22.91 -18.72 21.15
N ASP A 633 -22.78 -18.88 22.47
CA ASP A 633 -22.58 -20.17 23.13
C ASP A 633 -23.84 -21.06 23.12
N ASP A 634 -25.03 -20.48 22.91
CA ASP A 634 -26.31 -21.19 22.84
C ASP A 634 -26.60 -21.73 21.43
N LEU A 635 -25.83 -21.31 20.43
CA LEU A 635 -26.04 -21.71 19.03
C LEU A 635 -25.36 -23.07 18.74
N PRO A 636 -26.05 -23.99 18.05
CA PRO A 636 -25.54 -25.33 17.80
C PRO A 636 -24.27 -25.27 16.95
N THR A 637 -23.22 -25.93 17.43
CA THR A 637 -21.96 -26.07 16.70
C THR A 637 -22.15 -27.02 15.51
N GLY A 638 -22.15 -26.49 14.28
CA GLY A 638 -22.21 -27.27 13.05
C GLY A 638 -22.60 -26.44 11.82
N ASN A 639 -22.99 -27.11 10.74
CA ASN A 639 -23.34 -26.43 9.49
C ASN A 639 -24.71 -25.74 9.65
N ILE A 640 -24.71 -24.41 9.73
CA ILE A 640 -25.90 -23.58 10.00
C ILE A 640 -27.05 -23.83 9.02
N PRO A 641 -26.81 -23.87 7.69
CA PRO A 641 -27.79 -24.33 6.71
C PRO A 641 -28.39 -25.72 6.93
N HIS A 642 -27.81 -26.58 7.78
CA HIS A 642 -28.40 -27.87 8.13
C HIS A 642 -29.34 -27.75 9.33
N PHE A 643 -28.91 -27.10 10.41
CA PHE A 643 -29.73 -26.99 11.62
C PHE A 643 -30.93 -26.08 11.45
N PHE A 644 -30.78 -25.01 10.66
CA PHE A 644 -31.75 -23.93 10.59
C PHE A 644 -32.40 -23.77 9.22
N TRP A 645 -32.38 -24.83 8.41
CA TRP A 645 -32.87 -24.81 7.04
C TRP A 645 -34.30 -24.27 6.90
N GLU A 646 -35.23 -24.67 7.77
CA GLU A 646 -36.63 -24.19 7.76
C GLU A 646 -36.70 -22.68 7.98
N ARG A 647 -36.02 -22.21 9.03
CA ARG A 647 -36.02 -20.80 9.42
C ARG A 647 -35.35 -19.93 8.36
N LEU A 648 -34.27 -20.41 7.74
CA LEU A 648 -33.61 -19.74 6.64
C LEU A 648 -34.56 -19.59 5.45
N LEU A 649 -35.27 -20.66 5.05
CA LEU A 649 -36.26 -20.59 3.96
C LEU A 649 -37.38 -19.59 4.28
N LEU A 650 -37.91 -19.60 5.51
CA LEU A 650 -38.93 -18.65 5.96
C LEU A 650 -38.44 -17.19 5.97
N LYS A 651 -37.14 -16.97 6.13
CA LYS A 651 -36.50 -15.65 6.05
C LYS A 651 -36.18 -15.21 4.62
N GLY A 652 -36.51 -16.02 3.61
CA GLY A 652 -36.26 -15.71 2.20
C GLY A 652 -34.96 -16.28 1.65
N MET A 653 -34.29 -17.22 2.33
CA MET A 653 -33.18 -17.95 1.73
C MET A 653 -33.72 -18.79 0.56
N PRO A 654 -33.22 -18.61 -0.69
CA PRO A 654 -33.78 -19.32 -1.85
C PRO A 654 -33.23 -20.74 -2.00
N PHE A 655 -32.33 -21.16 -1.11
CA PHE A 655 -31.54 -22.38 -1.25
C PHE A 655 -31.77 -23.38 -0.12
N ILE A 656 -31.65 -24.67 -0.44
CA ILE A 656 -31.47 -25.75 0.53
C ILE A 656 -30.18 -26.51 0.23
N LYS A 657 -29.45 -26.95 1.26
CA LYS A 657 -28.23 -27.75 1.06
C LYS A 657 -28.57 -29.13 0.49
N ALA A 658 -27.88 -29.55 -0.56
CA ALA A 658 -28.07 -30.89 -1.14
C ALA A 658 -27.70 -32.00 -0.13
N GLU A 659 -26.60 -31.82 0.62
CA GLU A 659 -26.14 -32.76 1.66
C GLU A 659 -27.17 -32.94 2.78
N LEU A 660 -27.93 -31.89 3.13
CA LEU A 660 -29.02 -31.99 4.11
C LEU A 660 -30.11 -32.95 3.64
N LEU A 661 -30.57 -32.83 2.40
CA LEU A 661 -31.65 -33.66 1.87
C LEU A 661 -31.20 -35.07 1.47
N HIS A 662 -29.92 -35.25 1.13
CA HIS A 662 -29.38 -36.52 0.63
C HIS A 662 -28.85 -37.42 1.74
N SER A 663 -27.91 -36.94 2.55
CA SER A 663 -27.21 -37.75 3.56
C SER A 663 -27.54 -37.34 4.99
N ASN A 664 -28.12 -36.15 5.19
CA ASN A 664 -28.55 -35.61 6.47
C ASN A 664 -27.56 -35.87 7.62
N PRO A 665 -26.30 -35.40 7.50
CA PRO A 665 -25.22 -35.80 8.40
C PRO A 665 -25.44 -35.37 9.86
N MET A 666 -26.31 -34.38 10.09
CA MET A 666 -26.66 -33.85 11.41
C MET A 666 -27.89 -34.55 12.01
N ASN A 667 -28.51 -35.49 11.29
CA ASN A 667 -29.71 -36.22 11.70
C ASN A 667 -30.85 -35.31 12.17
N VAL A 668 -31.07 -34.21 11.45
CA VAL A 668 -32.16 -33.27 11.75
C VAL A 668 -33.45 -33.75 11.09
N ARG A 669 -34.59 -33.33 11.62
CA ARG A 669 -35.89 -33.71 11.06
C ARG A 669 -36.10 -33.03 9.70
N ILE A 670 -36.27 -33.84 8.65
CA ILE A 670 -36.48 -33.35 7.27
C ILE A 670 -37.67 -33.99 6.55
N ASP A 671 -38.44 -34.87 7.18
CA ASP A 671 -39.62 -35.56 6.61
C ASP A 671 -40.60 -34.63 5.87
N HIS A 672 -40.74 -33.40 6.37
CA HIS A 672 -41.69 -32.41 5.92
C HIS A 672 -41.08 -31.33 4.99
N TRP A 673 -39.83 -31.50 4.52
CA TRP A 673 -39.14 -30.49 3.69
C TRP A 673 -39.92 -30.07 2.44
N ARG A 674 -40.64 -31.01 1.81
CA ARG A 674 -41.48 -30.71 0.63
C ARG A 674 -42.64 -29.79 0.95
N HIS A 675 -43.20 -29.90 2.16
CA HIS A 675 -44.28 -29.04 2.63
C HIS A 675 -43.74 -27.62 2.89
N VAL A 676 -42.61 -27.50 3.58
CA VAL A 676 -41.96 -26.20 3.86
C VAL A 676 -41.60 -25.48 2.57
N VAL A 677 -40.95 -26.16 1.62
CA VAL A 677 -40.58 -25.58 0.32
C VAL A 677 -41.81 -25.05 -0.42
N ARG A 678 -42.91 -25.82 -0.48
CA ARG A 678 -44.14 -25.34 -1.11
C ARG A 678 -44.79 -24.18 -0.34
N GLY A 679 -44.71 -24.22 0.98
CA GLY A 679 -45.26 -23.19 1.86
C GLY A 679 -44.61 -21.82 1.66
N VAL A 680 -43.32 -21.78 1.31
CA VAL A 680 -42.61 -20.53 0.94
C VAL A 680 -42.74 -20.19 -0.56
N GLY A 681 -43.62 -20.86 -1.31
CA GLY A 681 -43.80 -20.64 -2.75
C GLY A 681 -42.75 -21.32 -3.65
N GLY A 682 -41.95 -22.23 -3.09
CA GLY A 682 -40.89 -22.93 -3.79
C GLY A 682 -41.29 -24.21 -4.53
N ASN A 683 -40.41 -24.67 -5.42
CA ASN A 683 -40.61 -25.81 -6.30
C ASN A 683 -39.74 -27.03 -5.91
N VAL A 684 -40.39 -28.11 -5.49
CA VAL A 684 -39.73 -29.36 -5.08
C VAL A 684 -39.21 -30.23 -6.24
N LYS A 685 -39.61 -29.95 -7.50
CA LYS A 685 -39.27 -30.77 -8.67
C LYS A 685 -37.76 -30.78 -8.92
N LEU A 686 -37.12 -29.61 -8.84
CA LEU A 686 -35.68 -29.48 -9.07
C LEU A 686 -34.88 -30.25 -8.01
N ALA A 687 -35.22 -30.06 -6.73
CA ALA A 687 -34.60 -30.81 -5.63
C ALA A 687 -34.76 -32.33 -5.81
N THR A 688 -35.95 -32.80 -6.20
CA THR A 688 -36.18 -34.22 -6.46
C THR A 688 -35.34 -34.75 -7.62
N ARG A 689 -35.19 -33.98 -8.71
CA ARG A 689 -34.35 -34.35 -9.85
C ARG A 689 -32.86 -34.38 -9.47
N HIS A 690 -32.40 -33.39 -8.72
CA HIS A 690 -31.00 -33.31 -8.29
C HIS A 690 -30.62 -34.44 -7.32
N LEU A 691 -31.50 -34.82 -6.40
CA LEU A 691 -31.24 -35.96 -5.50
C LEU A 691 -31.08 -37.28 -6.26
N LYS A 692 -31.93 -37.52 -7.28
CA LYS A 692 -31.77 -38.69 -8.17
C LYS A 692 -30.43 -38.70 -8.90
N GLU A 693 -29.94 -37.52 -9.28
CA GLU A 693 -28.65 -37.37 -9.94
C GLU A 693 -27.47 -37.67 -9.01
N LEU A 694 -27.55 -37.23 -7.75
CA LEU A 694 -26.56 -37.56 -6.73
C LEU A 694 -26.50 -39.07 -6.48
N ASP A 695 -27.64 -39.76 -6.47
CA ASP A 695 -27.66 -41.23 -6.34
C ASP A 695 -27.07 -41.93 -7.58
N ARG A 696 -27.32 -41.41 -8.79
CA ARG A 696 -26.77 -41.95 -10.05
C ARG A 696 -25.24 -41.89 -10.08
N THR A 697 -24.66 -40.81 -9.57
CA THR A 697 -23.22 -40.54 -9.60
C THR A 697 -22.47 -41.16 -8.41
N ARG A 698 -23.19 -41.74 -7.44
CA ARG A 698 -22.68 -42.40 -6.23
C ARG A 698 -22.05 -43.76 -6.56
N GLY A 699 -20.90 -43.74 -7.24
CA GLY A 699 -20.20 -44.96 -7.66
C GLY A 699 -19.23 -44.78 -8.82
N VAL A 700 -19.16 -43.58 -9.43
CA VAL A 700 -18.14 -43.29 -10.44
C VAL A 700 -16.75 -43.42 -9.80
N PRO A 701 -15.87 -44.31 -10.30
CA PRO A 701 -14.57 -44.52 -9.69
C PRO A 701 -13.73 -43.24 -9.75
N SER A 702 -13.23 -42.79 -8.60
CA SER A 702 -12.17 -41.78 -8.59
C SER A 702 -10.88 -42.39 -9.15
N LEU A 703 -10.16 -41.65 -10.00
CA LEU A 703 -8.76 -41.99 -10.28
C LEU A 703 -8.00 -42.13 -8.95
N PRO A 704 -6.97 -43.02 -8.89
CA PRO A 704 -6.11 -43.10 -7.72
C PRO A 704 -5.60 -41.69 -7.43
N ALA A 705 -5.83 -41.20 -6.22
CA ALA A 705 -5.34 -39.89 -5.83
C ALA A 705 -3.84 -39.82 -6.15
N PRO A 706 -3.35 -38.77 -6.83
CA PRO A 706 -1.92 -38.64 -7.08
C PRO A 706 -1.18 -38.82 -5.76
N PRO A 707 0.01 -39.45 -5.75
CA PRO A 707 0.77 -39.67 -4.53
C PRO A 707 0.86 -38.34 -3.80
N ARG A 708 0.32 -38.30 -2.58
CA ARG A 708 0.30 -37.10 -1.76
C ARG A 708 1.73 -36.62 -1.63
N ARG A 709 2.14 -35.63 -2.42
CA ARG A 709 3.28 -34.82 -2.03
C ARG A 709 2.83 -34.20 -0.72
N ARG A 710 3.50 -34.53 0.38
CA ARG A 710 3.35 -33.69 1.58
C ARG A 710 3.93 -32.34 1.18
N PRO A 711 3.09 -31.31 1.12
CA PRO A 711 3.40 -30.18 1.96
C PRO A 711 2.20 -29.87 2.87
N VAL A 712 2.34 -28.85 3.71
CA VAL A 712 1.22 -28.17 4.40
C VAL A 712 0.78 -28.75 5.75
N LYS A 713 1.59 -29.55 6.46
CA LYS A 713 1.46 -29.55 7.94
C LYS A 713 1.98 -28.22 8.50
N ASP A 714 3.10 -27.76 7.94
CA ASP A 714 3.74 -26.50 8.33
C ASP A 714 3.01 -25.27 7.78
N MET A 715 2.59 -25.25 6.51
CA MET A 715 1.81 -24.11 5.97
C MET A 715 0.44 -23.96 6.63
N ARG A 716 -0.24 -25.06 7.00
CA ARG A 716 -1.51 -25.01 7.74
C ARG A 716 -1.29 -24.51 9.16
N ASN A 717 -0.25 -25.00 9.85
CA ASN A 717 0.12 -24.53 11.19
C ASN A 717 0.66 -23.09 11.18
N PHE A 718 1.32 -22.68 10.10
CA PHE A 718 1.84 -21.34 9.87
C PHE A 718 0.69 -20.36 9.64
N LEU A 719 -0.22 -20.65 8.70
CA LEU A 719 -1.42 -19.85 8.45
C LEU A 719 -2.32 -19.79 9.69
N LEU A 720 -2.62 -20.92 10.32
CA LEU A 720 -3.41 -20.93 11.56
C LEU A 720 -2.68 -20.28 12.74
N GLY A 721 -1.34 -20.33 12.77
CA GLY A 721 -0.51 -19.67 13.78
C GLY A 721 -0.50 -18.16 13.65
N LEU A 722 -0.43 -17.65 12.41
CA LEU A 722 -0.58 -16.25 12.04
C LEU A 722 -1.99 -15.71 12.32
N LEU A 723 -3.02 -16.55 12.22
CA LEU A 723 -4.44 -16.14 12.33
C LEU A 723 -5.01 -16.24 13.75
N LEU A 724 -4.65 -17.27 14.50
CA LEU A 724 -5.33 -17.61 15.75
C LEU A 724 -4.52 -17.24 17.00
N GLY A 725 -3.21 -17.03 16.87
CA GLY A 725 -2.30 -17.07 18.00
C GLY A 725 -2.18 -18.47 18.60
N THR A 726 -1.07 -18.75 19.29
CA THR A 726 -0.72 -20.09 19.80
C THR A 726 -1.79 -20.72 20.69
N ALA A 727 -2.40 -19.95 21.60
CA ALA A 727 -3.40 -20.44 22.55
C ALA A 727 -4.75 -20.86 21.91
N ARG A 728 -5.16 -20.24 20.80
CA ARG A 728 -6.43 -20.56 20.14
C ARG A 728 -6.27 -21.70 19.12
N LEU A 729 -5.07 -21.84 18.55
CA LEU A 729 -4.66 -23.01 17.76
C LEU A 729 -4.72 -24.31 18.57
N GLU A 730 -4.33 -24.29 19.85
CA GLU A 730 -4.38 -25.46 20.73
C GLU A 730 -5.80 -25.93 21.06
N ARG A 731 -6.72 -24.99 21.34
CA ARG A 731 -8.15 -25.30 21.54
C ARG A 731 -8.79 -25.93 20.31
N MET A 732 -8.45 -25.43 19.11
CA MET A 732 -8.90 -26.04 17.85
C MET A 732 -8.33 -27.46 17.65
N ARG A 733 -7.09 -27.72 18.08
CA ARG A 733 -6.49 -29.07 18.05
C ARG A 733 -7.24 -30.04 18.96
N GLU A 734 -7.67 -29.62 20.14
CA GLU A 734 -8.51 -30.43 21.03
C GLU A 734 -9.88 -30.75 20.43
N TRP A 735 -10.56 -29.75 19.86
CA TRP A 735 -11.85 -29.95 19.22
C TRP A 735 -11.79 -30.95 18.05
N ASN A 736 -10.78 -30.80 17.17
CA ASN A 736 -10.56 -31.71 16.04
C ASN A 736 -10.21 -33.15 16.49
N ARG A 737 -9.47 -33.30 17.60
CA ARG A 737 -9.22 -34.61 18.23
C ARG A 737 -10.52 -35.25 18.70
N GLY A 738 -11.39 -34.48 19.37
CA GLY A 738 -12.71 -34.93 19.81
C GLY A 738 -13.62 -35.36 18.65
N ARG A 739 -13.66 -34.59 17.56
CA ARG A 739 -14.48 -34.91 16.37
C ARG A 739 -14.01 -36.17 15.67
N ARG A 740 -12.70 -36.38 15.53
CA ARG A 740 -12.12 -37.62 14.96
C ARG A 740 -12.41 -38.84 15.83
N ALA A 741 -12.35 -38.69 17.16
CA ALA A 741 -12.72 -39.76 18.09
C ALA A 741 -14.20 -40.17 17.91
N ARG A 742 -15.13 -39.21 17.82
CA ARG A 742 -16.56 -39.49 17.61
C ARG A 742 -16.85 -40.16 16.25
N ARG A 743 -16.18 -39.72 15.17
CA ARG A 743 -16.29 -40.37 13.85
C ARG A 743 -15.74 -41.79 13.84
N ARG A 744 -14.64 -42.04 14.57
CA ARG A 744 -14.05 -43.38 14.70
C ARG A 744 -14.97 -44.30 15.50
N GLN A 745 -15.56 -43.81 16.59
CA GLN A 745 -16.55 -44.55 17.38
C GLN A 745 -17.80 -44.91 16.54
N ARG A 746 -18.34 -43.97 15.73
CA ARG A 746 -19.46 -44.28 14.83
C ARG A 746 -19.13 -45.34 13.78
N ARG A 747 -17.95 -45.28 13.16
CA ARG A 747 -17.51 -46.30 12.18
C ARG A 747 -17.28 -47.68 12.79
N LEU A 748 -16.98 -47.74 14.09
CA LEU A 748 -16.87 -49.00 14.83
C LEU A 748 -18.27 -49.54 15.17
N ALA A 749 -19.19 -48.66 15.59
CA ALA A 749 -20.58 -49.01 15.88
C ALA A 749 -21.44 -49.34 14.64
N GLU A 750 -21.01 -49.00 13.43
CA GLU A 750 -21.67 -49.41 12.16
C GLU A 750 -21.09 -50.74 11.61
N LYS A 751 -20.04 -51.29 12.24
CA LYS A 751 -19.40 -52.55 11.86
C LYS A 751 -19.71 -53.72 12.81
N ASP A 752 -20.26 -53.40 13.98
CA ASP A 752 -20.88 -54.32 14.93
C ASP A 752 -22.40 -54.27 14.74
#